data_AF-A0AA47NPQ2-F1
#
_entry.id   AF-A0AA47NPQ2-F1
#
_cell.length_a   1.000
_cell.length_b   1.000
_cell.length_c   1.000
_cell.angle_alpha   90.00
_cell.angle_beta   90.00
_cell.angle_gamma   90.00
#
_symmetry.space_group_name_H-M   'P 1'
#
loop_
_entity.id
_entity.type
_entity.pdbx_description
1 polymer ?
#
loop_
_entity_poly.entity_id
_entity_poly.type
_entity_poly.pdbx_seq_one_letter_code
_entity_poly.pdbx_strand_id
1 'polypeptide(L)'
;MAERFVRAAPPMGALHVRLGTPPVVATLHWPINNTNLDTARSSERETTLGHAHSHAHRARTPRPPPARRHTRSPAAADRVAVPRRHGDGPLPHGDRSGARRAQTRKQKKEKETKKVREQCDDHNNNAERVNVDVDRQHHPQHRNTAFLSMATDSPVMNGEVPRGHTGTLEETLQQMNILIQENRDLKGEHAVSGQIKQEKRALQQTNQAMKERFEGLAAWREKQREDRGFLESSLEKAHGRVDALAAENKELRAKLQELSGGGQAAEMDALCVQMARLQAEKNDLVAMNSELQLKAGQRADDDSFIEIIRVGDSGVGDAGEEEKLSGKLEAGMAADLTVSQLLQSLRDETQRAQRIQIELQASEARVAALQEKMICSDSSTQTSLPAETPNKTQQAQGPSEVDALRSQMLSLFNELQQAQNKLDEAEAMKRGLHDRCREVEQDIVTLQAQLVEKQAVQTENERLRLQVESLHAQSQLEQKKSMEERKDLCQLKEAYTKLFEDYEEVKKRESEVVPAMVEDLQIQLTEAEKALASKQEHIDEMKQEIFQKEKELETISVFQAQAEVYSSDFYAERAAREKIHEEKERLATELDFTKQINRQLQEEMDSLNMHSLNQLQKRHVPSRGNPHGGVGGDGREWQQQVNIPDHVCPKCNIKLPDLDSLQIHIMDCII
;
A
#
# COMPACT_ATOMS: atom_id res chain seq x y z
N MET A 1 -48.75 -37.27 2.55
CA MET A 1 -48.72 -36.44 1.31
C MET A 1 -49.44 -35.13 1.59
N ALA A 2 -49.07 -34.06 0.89
CA ALA A 2 -49.73 -32.75 0.66
C ALA A 2 -50.98 -32.33 1.50
N GLU A 3 -51.19 -31.07 1.85
CA GLU A 3 -50.44 -29.80 1.71
C GLU A 3 -51.17 -28.74 2.56
N ARG A 4 -50.48 -27.69 3.06
CA ARG A 4 -51.14 -26.41 3.40
C ARG A 4 -50.15 -25.27 3.59
N PHE A 5 -50.03 -24.41 2.57
CA PHE A 5 -49.42 -23.09 2.70
C PHE A 5 -50.46 -22.08 3.20
N VAL A 6 -50.16 -21.37 4.29
CA VAL A 6 -50.67 -20.03 4.57
C VAL A 6 -49.51 -19.20 5.09
N ARG A 7 -49.17 -18.09 4.41
CA ARG A 7 -48.17 -17.13 4.89
C ARG A 7 -48.81 -16.21 5.93
N ALA A 8 -48.18 -16.09 7.09
CA ALA A 8 -48.38 -14.99 8.04
C ALA A 8 -47.06 -14.20 8.17
N ALA A 9 -47.14 -12.88 8.34
CA ALA A 9 -45.96 -12.02 8.45
C ALA A 9 -45.51 -11.86 9.93
N PRO A 10 -44.21 -11.89 10.22
CA PRO A 10 -43.69 -11.59 11.56
C PRO A 10 -43.40 -10.09 11.75
N PRO A 11 -43.82 -9.47 12.87
CA PRO A 11 -43.40 -8.13 13.25
C PRO A 11 -42.17 -8.11 14.17
N MET A 12 -41.36 -7.05 14.04
CA MET A 12 -40.55 -6.41 15.10
C MET A 12 -39.79 -7.33 16.08
N GLY A 13 -38.58 -7.77 15.72
CA GLY A 13 -37.60 -8.31 16.67
C GLY A 13 -36.79 -7.20 17.37
N ALA A 14 -36.65 -7.27 18.70
CA ALA A 14 -35.91 -6.27 19.47
C ALA A 14 -34.38 -6.48 19.41
N LEU A 15 -33.62 -5.38 19.28
CA LEU A 15 -32.17 -5.38 19.33
C LEU A 15 -31.67 -5.34 20.79
N HIS A 16 -31.18 -6.47 21.29
CA HIS A 16 -30.48 -6.51 22.58
C HIS A 16 -28.96 -6.33 22.37
N VAL A 17 -28.41 -5.28 22.99
CA VAL A 17 -26.97 -4.98 22.93
C VAL A 17 -26.17 -6.02 23.72
N ARG A 18 -25.12 -6.58 23.11
CA ARG A 18 -24.00 -7.21 23.83
C ARG A 18 -22.81 -6.27 23.82
N LEU A 19 -22.26 -5.99 25.00
CA LEU A 19 -21.06 -5.18 25.18
C LEU A 19 -19.82 -6.03 24.83
N GLY A 20 -18.91 -5.47 24.03
CA GLY A 20 -17.60 -6.06 23.76
C GLY A 20 -16.55 -5.57 24.78
N THR A 21 -15.62 -6.46 25.15
CA THR A 21 -14.52 -6.16 26.07
C THR A 21 -13.43 -5.27 25.42
N PRO A 22 -12.74 -4.42 26.20
CA PRO A 22 -11.63 -3.59 25.70
C PRO A 22 -10.32 -4.40 25.56
N PRO A 23 -9.40 -3.99 24.67
CA PRO A 23 -8.09 -4.61 24.52
C PRO A 23 -7.10 -4.18 25.61
N VAL A 24 -6.10 -5.04 25.88
CA VAL A 24 -5.04 -4.79 26.86
C VAL A 24 -3.99 -3.80 26.31
N VAL A 25 -3.65 -2.78 27.08
CA VAL A 25 -2.60 -1.80 26.73
C VAL A 25 -1.23 -2.31 27.16
N ALA A 26 -0.45 -2.83 26.20
CA ALA A 26 0.93 -3.23 26.43
C ALA A 26 1.82 -1.99 26.68
N THR A 27 2.27 -1.81 27.92
CA THR A 27 3.15 -0.70 28.31
C THR A 27 4.62 -1.09 28.17
N LEU A 28 5.25 -0.69 27.06
CA LEU A 28 6.68 -0.93 26.82
C LEU A 28 7.52 -0.01 27.72
N HIS A 29 8.20 -0.59 28.72
CA HIS A 29 9.18 0.09 29.56
C HIS A 29 10.57 -0.06 28.96
N TRP A 30 11.22 1.05 28.62
CA TRP A 30 12.64 1.07 28.23
C TRP A 30 13.52 1.26 29.47
N PRO A 31 14.45 0.35 29.78
CA PRO A 31 15.44 0.58 30.84
C PRO A 31 16.50 1.58 30.34
N ILE A 32 16.58 2.74 31.00
CA ILE A 32 17.72 3.65 30.86
C ILE A 32 18.88 3.05 31.66
N ASN A 33 20.02 2.80 31.01
CA ASN A 33 21.23 2.37 31.71
C ASN A 33 22.44 3.19 31.24
N ASN A 34 22.96 4.03 32.15
CA ASN A 34 24.16 4.85 31.93
C ASN A 34 25.35 4.19 32.62
N THR A 35 26.37 3.80 31.87
CA THR A 35 27.68 3.41 32.43
C THR A 35 28.81 4.03 31.63
N ASN A 36 29.54 4.96 32.25
CA ASN A 36 30.89 5.33 31.80
C ASN A 36 31.82 4.12 31.95
N LEU A 37 32.81 3.96 31.07
CA LEU A 37 34.15 3.45 31.41
C LEU A 37 35.13 3.52 30.21
N ASP A 38 35.66 4.71 29.94
CA ASP A 38 36.88 4.87 29.13
C ASP A 38 38.12 4.65 30.03
N THR A 39 38.78 3.49 29.97
CA THR A 39 40.18 3.37 30.43
C THR A 39 40.99 2.33 29.63
N ALA A 40 41.98 2.84 28.88
CA ALA A 40 43.22 2.22 28.39
C ALA A 40 43.39 0.68 28.34
N ARG A 41 43.83 0.19 27.17
CA ARG A 41 44.90 -0.82 27.08
C ARG A 41 45.89 -0.49 25.97
N SER A 42 47.17 -0.52 26.31
CA SER A 42 48.31 -0.34 25.40
C SER A 42 49.29 -1.51 25.58
N SER A 43 50.05 -1.78 24.51
CA SER A 43 51.32 -2.54 24.52
C SER A 43 51.26 -4.06 24.67
N GLU A 44 52.31 -4.69 24.09
CA GLU A 44 52.73 -6.10 24.07
C GLU A 44 52.06 -6.96 22.97
N ARG A 45 52.75 -7.42 21.90
CA ARG A 45 54.16 -7.90 21.67
C ARG A 45 54.55 -9.04 22.61
N GLU A 46 55.10 -10.19 22.19
CA GLU A 46 55.44 -10.81 20.89
C GLU A 46 55.58 -12.35 21.18
N THR A 47 55.92 -13.33 20.33
CA THR A 47 56.66 -13.38 19.05
C THR A 47 56.41 -14.74 18.31
N THR A 48 56.31 -14.73 16.97
CA THR A 48 56.86 -15.74 16.00
C THR A 48 56.37 -17.20 15.82
N LEU A 49 56.53 -17.63 14.54
CA LEU A 49 56.96 -18.94 13.99
C LEU A 49 55.96 -20.09 13.73
N GLY A 50 55.77 -20.37 12.42
CA GLY A 50 55.27 -21.62 11.85
C GLY A 50 55.40 -21.61 10.31
N HIS A 51 56.22 -22.49 9.72
CA HIS A 51 56.45 -22.59 8.27
C HIS A 51 55.65 -23.75 7.64
N ALA A 52 55.11 -23.59 6.42
CA ALA A 52 55.38 -24.49 5.27
C ALA A 52 54.67 -24.08 3.96
N HIS A 53 55.25 -24.58 2.87
CA HIS A 53 54.92 -24.46 1.43
C HIS A 53 53.53 -25.03 1.01
N SER A 54 53.05 -24.96 -0.26
CA SER A 54 53.76 -24.77 -1.54
C SER A 54 52.89 -24.31 -2.74
N HIS A 55 53.55 -24.05 -3.89
CA HIS A 55 53.11 -23.88 -5.29
C HIS A 55 51.80 -23.08 -5.58
N ALA A 56 51.76 -21.90 -6.23
CA ALA A 56 52.42 -21.33 -7.43
C ALA A 56 51.86 -21.76 -8.80
N HIS A 57 51.42 -20.79 -9.63
CA HIS A 57 51.70 -20.75 -11.08
C HIS A 57 51.53 -19.33 -11.71
N ARG A 58 52.09 -19.13 -12.91
CA ARG A 58 52.30 -17.86 -13.67
C ARG A 58 50.98 -17.15 -14.09
N ALA A 59 50.90 -15.85 -14.42
CA ALA A 59 51.81 -14.97 -15.19
C ALA A 59 51.67 -13.47 -14.76
N ARG A 60 52.65 -12.54 -14.84
CA ARG A 60 53.36 -11.94 -16.02
C ARG A 60 52.41 -11.37 -17.10
N THR A 61 52.48 -10.13 -17.61
CA THR A 61 53.34 -8.91 -17.49
C THR A 61 52.75 -7.79 -18.41
N PRO A 62 53.26 -6.53 -18.54
CA PRO A 62 53.76 -5.54 -17.55
C PRO A 62 53.46 -4.03 -17.89
N ARG A 63 54.03 -3.10 -17.10
CA ARG A 63 54.60 -1.77 -17.50
C ARG A 63 53.69 -0.49 -17.59
N PRO A 64 54.27 0.76 -17.53
CA PRO A 64 53.89 1.70 -16.44
C PRO A 64 53.58 3.19 -16.87
N PRO A 65 54.24 4.30 -16.41
CA PRO A 65 53.59 5.25 -15.47
C PRO A 65 53.69 6.76 -15.89
N PRO A 66 53.90 7.82 -15.05
CA PRO A 66 53.03 9.02 -15.15
C PRO A 66 53.72 10.41 -15.30
N ALA A 67 52.93 11.44 -15.64
CA ALA A 67 53.28 12.88 -15.62
C ALA A 67 51.99 13.74 -15.67
N ARG A 68 51.91 15.00 -15.20
CA ARG A 68 52.81 15.83 -14.36
C ARG A 68 52.00 16.94 -13.63
N ARG A 69 52.66 17.68 -12.74
CA ARG A 69 52.16 18.78 -11.88
C ARG A 69 51.69 20.02 -12.69
N HIS A 70 50.87 20.89 -12.06
CA HIS A 70 51.22 22.29 -11.70
C HIS A 70 50.05 22.97 -10.92
N THR A 71 50.09 23.06 -9.59
CA THR A 71 50.61 24.20 -8.78
C THR A 71 49.98 25.59 -9.05
N ARG A 72 49.09 26.05 -8.14
CA ARG A 72 49.29 27.30 -7.35
C ARG A 72 48.26 27.49 -6.23
N SER A 73 48.75 27.98 -5.10
CA SER A 73 48.05 28.64 -3.99
C SER A 73 49.04 29.65 -3.40
N PRO A 74 48.59 30.74 -2.75
CA PRO A 74 49.23 31.07 -1.47
C PRO A 74 48.32 31.71 -0.41
N ALA A 75 48.72 31.55 0.88
CA ALA A 75 48.49 32.39 2.07
C ALA A 75 47.04 32.79 2.45
N ALA A 76 46.49 32.57 3.64
CA ALA A 76 47.00 32.28 5.00
C ALA A 76 47.50 33.47 5.86
N ALA A 77 46.63 33.93 6.76
CA ALA A 77 46.89 34.48 8.10
C ALA A 77 45.55 34.35 8.88
N ASP A 78 45.39 33.60 9.97
CA ASP A 78 46.14 33.46 11.24
C ASP A 78 45.94 34.64 12.21
N ARG A 79 45.08 34.47 13.23
CA ARG A 79 45.46 34.46 14.68
C ARG A 79 44.30 34.53 15.70
N VAL A 80 44.39 33.62 16.68
CA VAL A 80 44.27 33.82 18.16
C VAL A 80 42.92 34.27 18.79
N ALA A 81 42.49 33.46 19.77
CA ALA A 81 41.37 33.65 20.72
C ALA A 81 41.77 34.62 21.89
N VAL A 82 41.05 34.88 23.00
CA VAL A 82 40.15 34.06 23.86
C VAL A 82 39.01 34.95 24.49
N PRO A 83 38.40 34.79 25.72
CA PRO A 83 36.94 34.98 25.86
C PRO A 83 36.44 36.02 26.91
N ARG A 84 35.12 36.29 26.99
CA ARG A 84 34.27 36.08 28.21
C ARG A 84 32.80 36.59 28.18
N ARG A 85 31.97 35.82 28.92
CA ARG A 85 30.77 36.16 29.75
C ARG A 85 29.41 36.58 29.12
N HIS A 86 28.41 35.81 29.57
CA HIS A 86 26.98 36.11 29.88
C HIS A 86 26.23 37.29 29.24
N GLY A 87 25.04 36.96 28.71
CA GLY A 87 23.91 37.85 28.45
C GLY A 87 22.66 37.00 28.15
N ASP A 88 21.49 37.44 28.61
CA ASP A 88 20.26 36.63 28.64
C ASP A 88 19.64 36.29 27.27
N GLY A 89 18.80 35.26 27.23
CA GLY A 89 18.09 34.84 26.02
C GLY A 89 16.80 35.63 25.74
N PRO A 90 16.20 35.41 24.56
CA PRO A 90 14.75 35.17 24.55
C PRO A 90 14.33 33.94 23.72
N LEU A 91 13.06 33.57 23.89
CA LEU A 91 12.39 32.39 23.34
C LEU A 91 12.30 32.36 21.80
N PRO A 92 12.19 31.18 21.16
CA PRO A 92 12.10 31.07 19.71
C PRO A 92 10.76 31.61 19.17
N HIS A 93 10.83 32.60 18.27
CA HIS A 93 9.66 33.07 17.52
C HIS A 93 9.21 32.01 16.50
N GLY A 94 7.97 31.52 16.65
CA GLY A 94 7.39 30.49 15.78
C GLY A 94 7.27 30.91 14.30
N ASP A 95 7.30 29.90 13.41
CA ASP A 95 7.53 30.06 11.97
C ASP A 95 6.37 30.68 11.17
N ARG A 96 6.20 32.00 11.35
CA ARG A 96 5.33 32.83 10.51
C ARG A 96 5.84 32.97 9.06
N SER A 97 7.06 32.53 8.76
CA SER A 97 7.65 32.60 7.42
C SER A 97 7.14 31.48 6.51
N GLY A 98 7.13 30.24 7.03
CA GLY A 98 6.57 29.06 6.36
C GLY A 98 5.09 29.24 6.09
N ALA A 99 4.31 29.68 7.09
CA ALA A 99 2.87 29.92 6.95
C ALA A 99 2.55 30.92 5.83
N ARG A 100 3.26 32.07 5.76
CA ARG A 100 3.04 33.07 4.69
C ARG A 100 3.46 32.57 3.31
N ARG A 101 4.54 31.78 3.21
CA ARG A 101 4.95 31.12 1.94
C ARG A 101 3.97 30.03 1.49
N ALA A 102 3.38 29.28 2.42
CA ALA A 102 2.34 28.30 2.13
C ALA A 102 1.04 28.97 1.66
N GLN A 103 0.59 30.02 2.35
CA GLN A 103 -0.64 30.74 2.02
C GLN A 103 -0.54 31.47 0.66
N THR A 104 0.61 32.08 0.35
CA THR A 104 0.85 32.67 -0.98
C THR A 104 0.96 31.61 -2.10
N ARG A 105 1.58 30.45 -1.83
CA ARG A 105 1.55 29.31 -2.77
C ARG A 105 0.13 28.78 -3.00
N LYS A 106 -0.71 28.71 -1.95
CA LYS A 106 -2.12 28.31 -2.06
C LYS A 106 -2.90 29.31 -2.92
N GLN A 107 -2.81 30.61 -2.63
CA GLN A 107 -3.44 31.67 -3.43
C GLN A 107 -2.94 31.71 -4.89
N LYS A 108 -1.65 31.40 -5.15
CA LYS A 108 -1.15 31.29 -6.53
C LYS A 108 -1.79 30.12 -7.26
N LYS A 109 -1.80 28.91 -6.66
CA LYS A 109 -2.48 27.74 -7.24
C LYS A 109 -3.98 27.99 -7.47
N GLU A 110 -4.65 28.68 -6.56
CA GLU A 110 -6.07 29.02 -6.64
C GLU A 110 -6.38 30.04 -7.76
N LYS A 111 -5.47 30.98 -8.02
CA LYS A 111 -5.54 31.86 -9.20
C LYS A 111 -5.23 31.13 -10.50
N GLU A 112 -4.28 30.19 -10.49
CA GLU A 112 -3.96 29.36 -11.67
C GLU A 112 -5.11 28.42 -12.01
N THR A 113 -5.72 27.72 -11.04
CA THR A 113 -6.89 26.88 -11.30
C THR A 113 -8.12 27.68 -11.68
N LYS A 114 -8.33 28.88 -11.12
CA LYS A 114 -9.40 29.77 -11.60
C LYS A 114 -9.15 30.19 -13.05
N LYS A 115 -7.94 30.62 -13.41
CA LYS A 115 -7.60 31.01 -14.79
C LYS A 115 -7.76 29.85 -15.78
N VAL A 116 -7.34 28.63 -15.41
CA VAL A 116 -7.54 27.44 -16.26
C VAL A 116 -9.02 27.16 -16.44
N ARG A 117 -9.84 27.26 -15.39
CA ARG A 117 -11.29 27.11 -15.49
C ARG A 117 -11.91 28.17 -16.41
N GLU A 118 -11.55 29.43 -16.23
CA GLU A 118 -12.00 30.57 -17.03
C GLU A 118 -11.63 30.37 -18.52
N GLN A 119 -10.41 29.88 -18.81
CA GLN A 119 -10.01 29.49 -20.17
C GLN A 119 -10.75 28.27 -20.73
N CYS A 120 -11.14 27.29 -19.89
CA CYS A 120 -11.97 26.17 -20.32
C CYS A 120 -13.42 26.59 -20.61
N ASP A 121 -13.98 27.46 -19.77
CA ASP A 121 -15.32 28.02 -19.93
C ASP A 121 -15.36 28.88 -21.22
N ASP A 122 -14.32 29.69 -21.49
CA ASP A 122 -14.14 30.42 -22.77
C ASP A 122 -14.03 29.48 -23.99
N HIS A 123 -13.26 28.39 -23.90
CA HIS A 123 -13.16 27.42 -25.00
C HIS A 123 -14.48 26.70 -25.25
N ASN A 124 -15.25 26.38 -24.20
CA ASN A 124 -16.57 25.77 -24.35
C ASN A 124 -17.57 26.75 -24.99
N ASN A 125 -17.61 28.00 -24.53
CA ASN A 125 -18.42 29.06 -25.14
C ASN A 125 -18.06 29.30 -26.62
N ASN A 126 -16.78 29.21 -26.98
CA ASN A 126 -16.33 29.33 -28.36
C ASN A 126 -16.71 28.09 -29.20
N ALA A 127 -16.60 26.89 -28.64
CA ALA A 127 -17.04 25.65 -29.29
C ALA A 127 -18.57 25.62 -29.51
N GLU A 128 -19.37 26.11 -28.56
CA GLU A 128 -20.82 26.26 -28.72
C GLU A 128 -21.17 27.28 -29.82
N ARG A 129 -20.47 28.42 -29.88
CA ARG A 129 -20.63 29.38 -31.00
C ARG A 129 -20.30 28.76 -32.36
N VAL A 130 -19.16 28.06 -32.48
CA VAL A 130 -18.76 27.41 -33.74
C VAL A 130 -19.77 26.33 -34.16
N ASN A 131 -20.32 25.55 -33.23
CA ASN A 131 -21.38 24.60 -33.54
C ASN A 131 -22.67 25.29 -34.03
N VAL A 132 -23.08 26.39 -33.38
CA VAL A 132 -24.26 27.18 -33.79
C VAL A 132 -24.09 27.76 -35.21
N ASP A 133 -22.92 28.26 -35.59
CA ASP A 133 -22.68 28.76 -36.95
C ASP A 133 -22.56 27.63 -37.99
N VAL A 134 -22.00 26.46 -37.63
CA VAL A 134 -21.91 25.29 -38.52
C VAL A 134 -23.29 24.71 -38.84
N ASP A 135 -24.18 24.58 -37.85
CA ASP A 135 -25.57 24.13 -38.08
C ASP A 135 -26.38 25.20 -38.84
N ARG A 136 -26.06 26.49 -38.67
CA ARG A 136 -26.74 27.58 -39.40
C ARG A 136 -26.37 27.67 -40.88
N GLN A 137 -25.21 27.14 -41.29
CA GLN A 137 -24.79 27.08 -42.70
C GLN A 137 -25.34 25.85 -43.46
N HIS A 138 -25.82 24.81 -42.76
CA HIS A 138 -26.26 23.55 -43.37
C HIS A 138 -27.80 23.37 -43.42
N HIS A 139 -28.53 24.44 -43.72
CA HIS A 139 -29.97 24.36 -43.94
C HIS A 139 -30.31 24.34 -45.44
N PRO A 140 -30.66 23.19 -46.04
CA PRO A 140 -30.98 23.11 -47.47
C PRO A 140 -32.32 23.82 -47.74
N GLN A 141 -32.32 24.80 -48.64
CA GLN A 141 -33.57 25.43 -49.07
C GLN A 141 -34.42 24.44 -49.90
N HIS A 142 -35.45 23.87 -49.26
CA HIS A 142 -36.54 23.19 -49.95
C HIS A 142 -37.23 24.18 -50.91
N ARG A 143 -36.90 24.11 -52.21
CA ARG A 143 -37.74 24.70 -53.25
C ARG A 143 -38.95 23.80 -53.49
N ASN A 144 -40.14 24.35 -53.23
CA ASN A 144 -41.40 23.64 -53.43
C ASN A 144 -41.63 23.31 -54.91
N THR A 145 -41.64 22.02 -55.25
CA THR A 145 -42.25 21.52 -56.49
C THR A 145 -43.74 21.30 -56.25
N ALA A 146 -44.56 22.32 -56.54
CA ALA A 146 -46.01 22.20 -56.44
C ALA A 146 -46.55 21.28 -57.54
N PHE A 147 -47.19 20.18 -57.13
CA PHE A 147 -47.86 19.24 -58.03
C PHE A 147 -49.20 19.84 -58.50
N LEU A 148 -49.35 20.14 -59.79
CA LEU A 148 -50.66 20.43 -60.37
C LEU A 148 -50.77 19.90 -61.81
N SER A 149 -51.84 19.15 -62.01
CA SER A 149 -52.44 18.65 -63.26
C SER A 149 -52.07 19.36 -64.57
N MET A 150 -51.73 18.56 -65.60
CA MET A 150 -52.65 18.28 -66.73
C MET A 150 -52.38 16.87 -67.31
N ALA A 151 -53.39 16.28 -67.93
CA ALA A 151 -53.33 15.01 -68.67
C ALA A 151 -53.88 15.24 -70.09
N THR A 152 -53.58 14.33 -71.03
CA THR A 152 -54.19 14.21 -72.40
C THR A 152 -54.08 15.47 -73.29
N ASP A 153 -53.51 15.47 -74.50
CA ASP A 153 -53.55 14.46 -75.56
C ASP A 153 -52.38 14.60 -76.56
N SER A 154 -52.21 13.59 -77.42
CA SER A 154 -51.50 13.73 -78.70
C SER A 154 -52.49 13.94 -79.85
N PRO A 155 -52.20 14.87 -80.78
CA PRO A 155 -52.46 14.60 -82.20
C PRO A 155 -51.17 14.73 -83.05
N VAL A 156 -51.30 14.44 -84.35
CA VAL A 156 -50.19 14.11 -85.25
C VAL A 156 -50.07 15.12 -86.41
N MET A 157 -48.89 15.15 -87.03
CA MET A 157 -48.54 15.60 -88.40
C MET A 157 -47.81 16.94 -88.57
N ASN A 158 -46.82 16.88 -89.49
CA ASN A 158 -46.13 17.96 -90.21
C ASN A 158 -45.34 18.98 -89.37
N GLY A 159 -44.03 19.19 -89.55
CA GLY A 159 -43.02 18.44 -90.31
C GLY A 159 -42.25 19.28 -91.34
N GLU A 160 -40.92 19.33 -91.19
CA GLU A 160 -39.95 19.59 -92.26
C GLU A 160 -38.55 19.12 -91.81
N VAL A 161 -37.73 18.62 -92.73
CA VAL A 161 -36.36 18.14 -92.45
C VAL A 161 -35.36 18.80 -93.41
N PRO A 162 -34.51 19.71 -92.93
CA PRO A 162 -33.29 20.10 -93.65
C PRO A 162 -32.25 18.97 -93.57
N ARG A 163 -31.60 18.68 -94.70
CA ARG A 163 -30.61 17.59 -94.81
C ARG A 163 -29.25 17.95 -94.17
N GLY A 164 -28.80 17.10 -93.25
CA GLY A 164 -27.55 16.34 -93.47
C GLY A 164 -26.27 16.69 -92.70
N HIS A 165 -25.41 15.67 -92.64
CA HIS A 165 -23.96 15.68 -92.43
C HIS A 165 -23.38 15.87 -91.00
N THR A 166 -23.01 14.73 -90.42
CA THR A 166 -21.71 14.48 -89.75
C THR A 166 -21.29 15.21 -88.46
N GLY A 167 -22.09 16.09 -87.85
CA GLY A 167 -21.79 16.60 -86.49
C GLY A 167 -22.16 15.63 -85.35
N THR A 168 -23.31 14.98 -85.47
CA THR A 168 -24.08 14.49 -84.31
C THR A 168 -23.46 13.34 -83.52
N LEU A 169 -22.61 12.50 -84.11
CA LEU A 169 -22.00 11.37 -83.40
C LEU A 169 -20.83 11.82 -82.50
N GLU A 170 -20.04 12.78 -82.97
CA GLU A 170 -18.90 13.29 -82.20
C GLU A 170 -19.38 14.18 -81.06
N GLU A 171 -20.38 15.03 -81.31
CA GLU A 171 -21.06 15.84 -80.28
C GLU A 171 -21.67 14.96 -79.17
N THR A 172 -22.38 13.88 -79.53
CA THR A 172 -22.96 12.97 -78.53
C THR A 172 -21.92 12.11 -77.81
N LEU A 173 -20.79 11.76 -78.44
CA LEU A 173 -19.65 11.14 -77.75
C LEU A 173 -18.96 12.10 -76.77
N GLN A 174 -18.78 13.38 -77.13
CA GLN A 174 -18.26 14.40 -76.22
C GLN A 174 -19.22 14.64 -75.04
N GLN A 175 -20.52 14.76 -75.30
CA GLN A 175 -21.54 14.96 -74.27
C GLN A 175 -21.65 13.74 -73.32
N MET A 176 -21.52 12.52 -73.85
CA MET A 176 -21.43 11.30 -73.04
C MET A 176 -20.13 11.24 -72.21
N ASN A 177 -18.99 11.69 -72.74
CA ASN A 177 -17.75 11.78 -71.97
C ASN A 177 -17.84 12.81 -70.82
N ILE A 178 -18.50 13.95 -71.04
CA ILE A 178 -18.79 14.93 -69.98
C ILE A 178 -19.64 14.27 -68.89
N LEU A 179 -20.76 13.63 -69.25
CA LEU A 179 -21.62 12.93 -68.29
C LEU A 179 -20.89 11.80 -67.53
N ILE A 180 -19.98 11.07 -68.19
CA ILE A 180 -19.13 10.04 -67.55
C ILE A 180 -18.17 10.68 -66.54
N GLN A 181 -17.63 11.87 -66.84
CA GLN A 181 -16.73 12.58 -65.94
C GLN A 181 -17.49 13.17 -64.74
N GLU A 182 -18.62 13.85 -64.97
CA GLU A 182 -19.52 14.32 -63.91
C GLU A 182 -19.96 13.18 -62.98
N ASN A 183 -20.26 11.99 -63.52
CA ASN A 183 -20.59 10.81 -62.72
C ASN A 183 -19.40 10.24 -61.92
N ARG A 184 -18.15 10.44 -62.37
CA ARG A 184 -16.96 10.11 -61.57
C ARG A 184 -16.75 11.11 -60.45
N ASP A 185 -16.93 12.39 -60.74
CA ASP A 185 -16.69 13.48 -59.80
C ASP A 185 -17.75 13.48 -58.68
N LEU A 186 -19.04 13.34 -59.02
CA LEU A 186 -20.13 13.10 -58.05
C LEU A 186 -19.89 11.84 -57.20
N LYS A 187 -19.32 10.78 -57.79
CA LYS A 187 -18.96 9.56 -57.04
C LYS A 187 -17.78 9.80 -56.10
N GLY A 188 -16.84 10.68 -56.47
CA GLY A 188 -15.79 11.20 -55.60
C GLY A 188 -16.34 12.01 -54.43
N GLU A 189 -17.23 12.97 -54.70
CA GLU A 189 -17.90 13.76 -53.66
C GLU A 189 -18.71 12.88 -52.69
N HIS A 190 -19.43 11.88 -53.20
CA HIS A 190 -20.13 10.91 -52.35
C HIS A 190 -19.18 10.07 -51.50
N ALA A 191 -18.00 9.69 -52.02
CA ALA A 191 -16.99 8.97 -51.23
C ALA A 191 -16.40 9.87 -50.12
N VAL A 192 -16.02 11.11 -50.44
CA VAL A 192 -15.53 12.09 -49.45
C VAL A 192 -16.60 12.41 -48.40
N SER A 193 -17.85 12.61 -48.82
CA SER A 193 -18.99 12.79 -47.90
C SER A 193 -19.21 11.56 -47.00
N GLY A 194 -18.96 10.35 -47.51
CA GLY A 194 -18.98 9.11 -46.75
C GLY A 194 -17.87 9.06 -45.69
N GLN A 195 -16.64 9.39 -46.07
CA GLN A 195 -15.48 9.43 -45.18
C GLN A 195 -15.66 10.47 -44.06
N ILE A 196 -16.08 11.70 -44.37
CA ILE A 196 -16.36 12.74 -43.37
C ILE A 196 -17.44 12.29 -42.38
N LYS A 197 -18.48 11.56 -42.84
CA LYS A 197 -19.51 10.98 -41.97
C LYS A 197 -18.98 9.84 -41.09
N GLN A 198 -17.99 9.08 -41.56
CA GLN A 198 -17.33 8.03 -40.77
C GLN A 198 -16.42 8.64 -39.70
N GLU A 199 -15.59 9.63 -40.06
CA GLU A 199 -14.71 10.36 -39.14
C GLU A 199 -15.50 11.11 -38.06
N LYS A 200 -16.60 11.80 -38.43
CA LYS A 200 -17.50 12.45 -37.46
C LYS A 200 -18.09 11.46 -36.45
N ARG A 201 -18.45 10.24 -36.88
CA ARG A 201 -18.92 9.17 -35.97
C ARG A 201 -17.80 8.66 -35.06
N ALA A 202 -16.60 8.46 -35.57
CA ALA A 202 -15.44 8.05 -34.77
C ALA A 202 -15.10 9.08 -33.69
N LEU A 203 -15.09 10.37 -34.04
CA LEU A 203 -14.89 11.48 -33.09
C LEU A 203 -16.01 11.58 -32.04
N GLN A 204 -17.26 11.30 -32.42
CA GLN A 204 -18.38 11.21 -31.45
C GLN A 204 -18.20 10.04 -30.48
N GLN A 205 -17.73 8.88 -30.96
CA GLN A 205 -17.44 7.71 -30.12
C GLN A 205 -16.27 7.95 -29.16
N THR A 206 -15.17 8.56 -29.62
CA THR A 206 -14.03 8.87 -28.74
C THR A 206 -14.38 9.94 -27.70
N ASN A 207 -15.15 10.97 -28.07
CA ASN A 207 -15.65 11.98 -27.13
C ASN A 207 -16.58 11.37 -26.06
N GLN A 208 -17.49 10.47 -26.44
CA GLN A 208 -18.35 9.77 -25.48
C GLN A 208 -17.53 8.87 -24.53
N ALA A 209 -16.57 8.11 -25.05
CA ALA A 209 -15.68 7.28 -24.24
C ALA A 209 -14.77 8.10 -23.30
N MET A 210 -14.36 9.31 -23.71
CA MET A 210 -13.66 10.25 -22.82
C MET A 210 -14.57 10.78 -21.72
N LYS A 211 -15.82 11.16 -22.05
CA LYS A 211 -16.82 11.60 -21.07
C LYS A 211 -17.08 10.54 -20.00
N GLU A 212 -17.33 9.29 -20.41
CA GLU A 212 -17.53 8.15 -19.49
C GLU A 212 -16.32 7.93 -18.57
N ARG A 213 -15.09 8.07 -19.09
CA ARG A 213 -13.86 8.02 -18.29
C ARG A 213 -13.76 9.17 -17.29
N PHE A 214 -14.14 10.39 -17.67
CA PHE A 214 -14.16 11.54 -16.75
C PHE A 214 -15.22 11.38 -15.65
N GLU A 215 -16.41 10.87 -15.98
CA GLU A 215 -17.48 10.58 -15.03
C GLU A 215 -17.06 9.47 -14.05
N GLY A 216 -16.43 8.40 -14.54
CA GLY A 216 -15.83 7.35 -13.69
C GLY A 216 -14.73 7.86 -12.76
N LEU A 217 -13.82 8.71 -13.26
CA LEU A 217 -12.77 9.34 -12.44
C LEU A 217 -13.34 10.34 -11.41
N ALA A 218 -14.44 11.02 -11.73
CA ALA A 218 -15.15 11.89 -10.80
C ALA A 218 -15.82 11.09 -9.68
N ALA A 219 -16.55 10.02 -10.02
CA ALA A 219 -17.18 9.12 -9.05
C ALA A 219 -16.14 8.44 -8.14
N TRP A 220 -15.01 8.00 -8.69
CA TRP A 220 -13.89 7.46 -7.88
C TRP A 220 -13.31 8.50 -6.93
N ARG A 221 -13.13 9.75 -7.37
CA ARG A 221 -12.67 10.87 -6.52
C ARG A 221 -13.70 11.29 -5.47
N GLU A 222 -14.98 11.07 -5.71
CA GLU A 222 -16.03 11.27 -4.71
C GLU A 222 -15.93 10.18 -3.64
N LYS A 223 -15.95 8.91 -4.05
CA LYS A 223 -15.80 7.78 -3.13
C LYS A 223 -14.53 7.86 -2.28
N GLN A 224 -13.38 8.21 -2.86
CA GLN A 224 -12.13 8.40 -2.10
C GLN A 224 -12.19 9.55 -1.08
N ARG A 225 -13.12 10.50 -1.21
CA ARG A 225 -13.38 11.54 -0.22
C ARG A 225 -14.33 11.05 0.88
N GLU A 226 -15.34 10.26 0.52
CA GLU A 226 -16.26 9.60 1.45
C GLU A 226 -15.50 8.58 2.33
N ASP A 227 -14.73 7.68 1.72
CA ASP A 227 -13.87 6.70 2.41
C ASP A 227 -12.90 7.40 3.39
N ARG A 228 -12.26 8.50 2.96
CA ARG A 228 -11.38 9.29 3.82
C ARG A 228 -12.14 9.98 4.96
N GLY A 229 -13.29 10.58 4.69
CA GLY A 229 -14.13 11.22 5.71
C GLY A 229 -14.69 10.22 6.73
N PHE A 230 -14.98 8.99 6.30
CA PHE A 230 -15.34 7.89 7.19
C PHE A 230 -14.17 7.51 8.11
N LEU A 231 -12.95 7.37 7.57
CA LEU A 231 -11.75 7.09 8.36
C LEU A 231 -11.42 8.23 9.34
N GLU A 232 -11.47 9.48 8.88
CA GLU A 232 -11.32 10.69 9.72
C GLU A 232 -12.35 10.68 10.88
N SER A 233 -13.63 10.42 10.59
CA SER A 233 -14.68 10.32 11.61
C SER A 233 -14.53 9.12 12.55
N SER A 234 -13.92 8.02 12.09
CA SER A 234 -13.65 6.84 12.90
C SER A 234 -12.47 7.07 13.84
N LEU A 235 -11.41 7.74 13.37
CA LEU A 235 -10.26 8.15 14.17
C LEU A 235 -10.67 9.16 15.25
N GLU A 236 -11.48 10.17 14.92
CA GLU A 236 -11.99 11.15 15.88
C GLU A 236 -12.77 10.46 17.03
N LYS A 237 -13.61 9.46 16.71
CA LYS A 237 -14.33 8.64 17.70
C LYS A 237 -13.41 7.74 18.52
N ALA A 238 -12.31 7.28 17.95
CA ALA A 238 -11.30 6.49 18.66
C ALA A 238 -10.49 7.38 19.62
N HIS A 239 -10.06 8.56 19.17
CA HIS A 239 -9.37 9.56 19.98
C HIS A 239 -10.23 10.00 21.16
N GLY A 240 -11.49 10.40 20.94
CA GLY A 240 -12.41 10.77 22.02
C GLY A 240 -12.68 9.66 23.04
N ARG A 241 -12.57 8.38 22.65
CA ARG A 241 -12.60 7.24 23.59
C ARG A 241 -11.30 7.10 24.38
N VAL A 242 -10.15 7.30 23.74
CA VAL A 242 -8.85 7.29 24.43
C VAL A 242 -8.74 8.46 25.42
N ASP A 243 -9.20 9.66 25.06
CA ASP A 243 -9.22 10.82 25.94
C ASP A 243 -10.17 10.61 27.14
N ALA A 244 -11.35 10.02 26.92
CA ALA A 244 -12.26 9.65 28.00
C ALA A 244 -11.64 8.61 28.96
N LEU A 245 -11.03 7.55 28.42
CA LEU A 245 -10.32 6.54 29.22
C LEU A 245 -9.09 7.13 29.91
N ALA A 246 -8.40 8.12 29.33
CA ALA A 246 -7.28 8.81 29.96
C ALA A 246 -7.74 9.70 31.13
N ALA A 247 -8.90 10.37 30.99
CA ALA A 247 -9.53 11.11 32.08
C ALA A 247 -9.96 10.17 33.23
N GLU A 248 -10.63 9.05 32.91
CA GLU A 248 -11.01 8.02 33.89
C GLU A 248 -9.78 7.41 34.58
N ASN A 249 -8.74 7.05 33.85
CA ASN A 249 -7.48 6.56 34.44
C ASN A 249 -6.80 7.61 35.33
N LYS A 250 -6.91 8.90 35.01
CA LYS A 250 -6.40 9.98 35.86
C LYS A 250 -7.21 10.12 37.16
N GLU A 251 -8.54 9.99 37.08
CA GLU A 251 -9.43 10.00 38.25
C GLU A 251 -9.23 8.77 39.14
N LEU A 252 -9.10 7.58 38.56
CA LEU A 252 -8.77 6.34 39.27
C LEU A 252 -7.40 6.42 39.94
N ARG A 253 -6.38 6.98 39.27
CA ARG A 253 -5.06 7.23 39.87
C ARG A 253 -5.12 8.23 41.03
N ALA A 254 -5.93 9.29 40.92
CA ALA A 254 -6.14 10.22 42.02
C ALA A 254 -6.79 9.53 43.24
N LYS A 255 -7.86 8.75 43.02
CA LYS A 255 -8.51 7.97 44.08
C LYS A 255 -7.59 6.93 44.72
N LEU A 256 -6.76 6.24 43.92
CA LEU A 256 -5.74 5.33 44.43
C LEU A 256 -4.67 6.07 45.24
N GLN A 257 -4.28 7.29 44.84
CA GLN A 257 -3.33 8.11 45.59
C GLN A 257 -3.93 8.66 46.91
N GLU A 258 -5.22 9.01 46.93
CA GLU A 258 -5.95 9.37 48.15
C GLU A 258 -6.05 8.19 49.12
N LEU A 259 -6.40 6.99 48.62
CA LEU A 259 -6.46 5.76 49.42
C LEU A 259 -5.08 5.32 49.91
N SER A 260 -4.04 5.44 49.08
CA SER A 260 -2.63 5.13 49.43
C SER A 260 -1.96 6.21 50.29
N GLY A 261 -2.57 7.38 50.46
CA GLY A 261 -2.01 8.49 51.25
C GLY A 261 -1.99 8.22 52.75
N GLY A 262 -2.74 7.22 53.22
CA GLY A 262 -2.78 6.76 54.61
C GLY A 262 -1.61 5.84 54.99
N GLY A 263 -0.39 6.40 55.09
CA GLY A 263 0.77 5.75 55.74
C GLY A 263 1.48 4.64 54.95
N GLN A 264 0.76 3.82 54.18
CA GLN A 264 1.30 2.60 53.55
C GLN A 264 2.50 2.84 52.61
N ALA A 265 2.57 3.99 51.93
CA ALA A 265 3.73 4.33 51.08
C ALA A 265 5.03 4.47 51.90
N ALA A 266 4.97 5.14 53.05
CA ALA A 266 6.14 5.33 53.92
C ALA A 266 6.54 4.02 54.64
N GLU A 267 5.57 3.16 54.94
CA GLU A 267 5.81 1.82 55.48
C GLU A 267 6.48 0.91 54.44
N MET A 268 6.05 0.97 53.17
CA MET A 268 6.66 0.21 52.07
C MET A 268 8.09 0.67 51.77
N ASP A 269 8.35 1.98 51.73
CA ASP A 269 9.71 2.53 51.58
C ASP A 269 10.62 2.10 52.76
N ALA A 270 10.11 2.12 53.99
CA ALA A 270 10.84 1.66 55.17
C ALA A 270 11.16 0.15 55.11
N LEU A 271 10.23 -0.67 54.63
CA LEU A 271 10.44 -2.10 54.39
C LEU A 271 11.46 -2.35 53.27
N CYS A 272 11.45 -1.58 52.19
CA CYS A 272 12.49 -1.65 51.15
C CYS A 272 13.89 -1.33 51.69
N VAL A 273 14.01 -0.32 52.57
CA VAL A 273 15.29 0.00 53.24
C VAL A 273 15.73 -1.12 54.19
N GLN A 274 14.80 -1.74 54.94
CA GLN A 274 15.11 -2.92 55.76
C GLN A 274 15.55 -4.13 54.92
N MET A 275 14.87 -4.42 53.80
CA MET A 275 15.27 -5.51 52.91
C MET A 275 16.64 -5.29 52.27
N ALA A 276 16.95 -4.07 51.84
CA ALA A 276 18.28 -3.72 51.32
C ALA A 276 19.38 -3.97 52.36
N ARG A 277 19.13 -3.61 53.63
CA ARG A 277 20.05 -3.86 54.74
C ARG A 277 20.21 -5.35 55.04
N LEU A 278 19.12 -6.11 55.15
CA LEU A 278 19.17 -7.55 55.40
C LEU A 278 19.85 -8.33 54.26
N GLN A 279 19.71 -7.86 53.01
CA GLN A 279 20.42 -8.42 51.86
C GLN A 279 21.94 -8.14 51.92
N ALA A 280 22.37 -6.98 52.44
CA ALA A 280 23.78 -6.71 52.70
C ALA A 280 24.33 -7.60 53.82
N GLU A 281 23.64 -7.66 54.98
CA GLU A 281 24.03 -8.51 56.11
C GLU A 281 24.07 -10.00 55.71
N LYS A 282 23.17 -10.45 54.85
CA LYS A 282 23.22 -11.79 54.22
C LYS A 282 24.48 -11.99 53.37
N ASN A 283 24.85 -11.02 52.53
CA ASN A 283 26.03 -11.14 51.67
C ASN A 283 27.33 -11.17 52.49
N ASP A 284 27.42 -10.37 53.55
CA ASP A 284 28.56 -10.38 54.49
C ASP A 284 28.67 -11.73 55.22
N LEU A 285 27.53 -12.30 55.65
CA LEU A 285 27.46 -13.63 56.24
C LEU A 285 27.86 -14.73 55.24
N VAL A 286 27.48 -14.63 53.97
CA VAL A 286 27.92 -15.55 52.92
C VAL A 286 29.43 -15.45 52.70
N ALA A 287 29.98 -14.24 52.62
CA ALA A 287 31.43 -14.02 52.47
C ALA A 287 32.23 -14.61 53.65
N MET A 288 31.79 -14.36 54.89
CA MET A 288 32.38 -14.97 56.08
C MET A 288 32.25 -16.50 56.08
N ASN A 289 31.14 -17.06 55.61
CA ASN A 289 30.95 -18.50 55.52
C ASN A 289 31.87 -19.13 54.46
N SER A 290 32.06 -18.49 53.30
CA SER A 290 33.07 -18.89 52.32
C SER A 290 34.50 -18.81 52.86
N GLU A 291 34.84 -17.76 53.63
CA GLU A 291 36.16 -17.65 54.28
C GLU A 291 36.36 -18.74 55.34
N LEU A 292 35.33 -19.06 56.13
CA LEU A 292 35.34 -20.17 57.10
C LEU A 292 35.44 -21.54 56.41
N GLN A 293 34.78 -21.73 55.27
CA GLN A 293 34.90 -22.95 54.45
C GLN A 293 36.30 -23.11 53.85
N LEU A 294 36.93 -22.03 53.39
CA LEU A 294 38.34 -22.06 52.95
C LEU A 294 39.29 -22.38 54.11
N LYS A 295 39.05 -21.81 55.31
CA LYS A 295 39.80 -22.12 56.55
C LYS A 295 39.56 -23.53 57.07
N ALA A 296 38.40 -24.13 56.80
CA ALA A 296 38.09 -25.52 57.10
C ALA A 296 38.75 -26.48 56.09
N GLY A 297 38.73 -26.15 54.80
CA GLY A 297 39.46 -26.88 53.75
C GLY A 297 40.96 -26.94 54.01
N GLN A 298 41.56 -25.84 54.48
CA GLN A 298 42.96 -25.79 54.95
C GLN A 298 43.26 -26.61 56.22
N ARG A 299 42.28 -27.35 56.76
CA ARG A 299 42.44 -28.30 57.87
C ARG A 299 41.98 -29.73 57.52
N ALA A 300 41.67 -30.00 56.25
CA ALA A 300 40.99 -31.22 55.81
C ALA A 300 41.85 -32.16 54.94
N ASP A 301 43.17 -31.94 54.87
CA ASP A 301 44.10 -32.91 54.25
C ASP A 301 44.37 -34.13 55.16
N ASP A 302 44.09 -34.03 56.47
CA ASP A 302 44.20 -35.10 57.48
C ASP A 302 42.83 -35.36 58.15
N ASP A 303 41.86 -35.96 57.44
CA ASP A 303 41.14 -37.12 57.98
C ASP A 303 40.34 -37.88 56.92
N SER A 304 40.18 -39.20 57.11
CA SER A 304 39.56 -40.10 56.15
C SER A 304 38.11 -40.44 56.50
N PHE A 305 37.27 -40.55 55.47
CA PHE A 305 36.02 -41.33 55.45
C PHE A 305 34.87 -40.84 56.37
N ILE A 306 33.84 -40.17 55.82
CA ILE A 306 32.39 -40.51 55.99
C ILE A 306 31.39 -39.57 55.25
N GLU A 307 30.29 -40.19 54.79
CA GLU A 307 28.92 -39.69 54.49
C GLU A 307 28.46 -38.91 53.23
N ILE A 308 27.23 -39.32 52.85
CA ILE A 308 26.11 -38.63 52.18
C ILE A 308 26.27 -38.10 50.75
N ILE A 309 25.65 -38.84 49.83
CA ILE A 309 25.19 -38.39 48.52
C ILE A 309 24.11 -37.30 48.74
N ARG A 310 24.42 -36.05 48.41
CA ARG A 310 23.42 -35.01 48.20
C ARG A 310 22.88 -35.12 46.77
N VAL A 311 21.58 -35.43 46.64
CA VAL A 311 20.87 -35.31 45.35
C VAL A 311 20.74 -33.83 45.01
N GLY A 312 21.00 -33.48 43.75
CA GLY A 312 21.07 -32.10 43.27
C GLY A 312 19.73 -31.35 43.27
N ASP A 313 19.82 -30.04 43.44
CA ASP A 313 18.70 -29.10 43.49
C ASP A 313 18.20 -28.69 42.08
N SER A 314 17.05 -28.01 42.03
CA SER A 314 16.57 -27.31 40.84
C SER A 314 17.36 -26.00 40.64
N GLY A 315 17.91 -25.78 39.45
CA GLY A 315 18.69 -24.57 39.14
C GLY A 315 18.41 -24.04 37.73
N VAL A 316 18.15 -22.73 37.62
CA VAL A 316 17.93 -22.00 36.36
C VAL A 316 19.02 -20.95 36.20
N GLY A 317 19.67 -20.86 35.03
CA GLY A 317 20.32 -19.62 34.61
C GLY A 317 21.63 -19.73 33.82
N ASP A 318 21.49 -19.52 32.51
CA ASP A 318 22.40 -18.70 31.68
C ASP A 318 23.77 -19.28 31.21
N ALA A 319 24.35 -18.56 30.24
CA ALA A 319 25.54 -18.82 29.43
C ALA A 319 25.40 -19.98 28.42
N GLY A 320 25.62 -19.66 27.15
CA GLY A 320 25.76 -20.65 26.08
C GLY A 320 26.82 -20.22 25.08
N GLU A 321 27.49 -21.22 24.49
CA GLU A 321 27.78 -21.27 23.06
C GLU A 321 27.96 -22.75 22.65
N GLU A 322 28.11 -23.04 21.36
CA GLU A 322 27.86 -24.38 20.81
C GLU A 322 28.99 -25.41 21.05
N GLU A 323 28.64 -26.60 21.55
CA GLU A 323 29.26 -27.84 21.05
C GLU A 323 28.21 -28.94 20.82
N LYS A 324 28.39 -29.72 19.75
CA LYS A 324 27.33 -30.44 19.05
C LYS A 324 27.52 -31.95 19.09
N LEU A 325 27.36 -32.55 20.27
CA LEU A 325 27.53 -34.00 20.47
C LEU A 325 26.20 -34.76 20.52
N SER A 326 26.10 -35.78 19.65
CA SER A 326 24.93 -36.65 19.49
C SER A 326 24.88 -37.70 20.59
N GLY A 327 23.92 -37.58 21.53
CA GLY A 327 23.65 -38.57 22.58
C GLY A 327 22.16 -38.75 22.84
N LYS A 328 21.45 -39.43 21.94
CA LYS A 328 20.00 -39.70 22.05
C LYS A 328 19.76 -41.21 22.26
N LEU A 329 18.83 -41.54 23.16
CA LEU A 329 18.46 -42.89 23.64
C LEU A 329 19.38 -43.48 24.74
N GLU A 330 19.17 -43.07 26.00
CA GLU A 330 19.27 -43.94 27.20
C GLU A 330 18.50 -43.31 28.39
N ALA A 331 17.19 -43.16 28.23
CA ALA A 331 16.31 -42.58 29.27
C ALA A 331 14.89 -43.18 29.34
N GLY A 332 14.44 -43.92 28.31
CA GLY A 332 13.11 -44.52 28.29
C GLY A 332 12.97 -45.77 29.17
N MET A 333 13.99 -46.65 29.16
CA MET A 333 13.90 -47.96 29.82
C MET A 333 13.69 -47.87 31.34
N ALA A 334 14.26 -46.88 32.03
CA ALA A 334 14.10 -46.72 33.48
C ALA A 334 12.63 -46.42 33.88
N ALA A 335 11.94 -45.58 33.11
CA ALA A 335 10.54 -45.25 33.34
C ALA A 335 9.64 -46.46 33.03
N ASP A 336 9.83 -47.11 31.88
CA ASP A 336 9.03 -48.26 31.48
C ASP A 336 9.25 -49.50 32.38
N LEU A 337 10.46 -49.71 32.91
CA LEU A 337 10.69 -50.72 33.97
C LEU A 337 9.86 -50.39 35.20
N THR A 338 9.93 -49.14 35.69
CA THR A 338 9.26 -48.73 36.94
C THR A 338 7.73 -48.84 36.81
N VAL A 339 7.16 -48.42 35.68
CA VAL A 339 5.73 -48.59 35.37
C VAL A 339 5.36 -50.06 35.25
N SER A 340 6.17 -50.88 34.57
CA SER A 340 5.92 -52.33 34.46
C SER A 340 5.96 -53.04 35.82
N GLN A 341 6.85 -52.62 36.71
CA GLN A 341 7.02 -53.19 38.05
C GLN A 341 5.87 -52.78 38.98
N LEU A 342 5.39 -51.54 38.89
CA LEU A 342 4.15 -51.08 39.56
C LEU A 342 2.91 -51.84 39.05
N LEU A 343 2.77 -51.99 37.73
CA LEU A 343 1.65 -52.74 37.14
C LEU A 343 1.68 -54.23 37.51
N GLN A 344 2.86 -54.83 37.67
CA GLN A 344 2.98 -56.20 38.13
C GLN A 344 2.62 -56.31 39.63
N SER A 345 3.14 -55.41 40.47
CA SER A 345 2.79 -55.36 41.90
C SER A 345 1.28 -55.20 42.11
N LEU A 346 0.62 -54.34 41.33
CA LEU A 346 -0.85 -54.19 41.31
C LEU A 346 -1.59 -55.50 40.97
N ARG A 347 -1.10 -56.29 40.01
CA ARG A 347 -1.67 -57.62 39.70
C ARG A 347 -1.48 -58.59 40.85
N ASP A 348 -0.29 -58.63 41.43
CA ASP A 348 0.06 -59.55 42.52
C ASP A 348 -0.69 -59.21 43.82
N GLU A 349 -1.00 -57.93 44.06
CA GLU A 349 -1.85 -57.46 45.14
C GLU A 349 -3.33 -57.77 44.86
N THR A 350 -3.81 -57.56 43.62
CA THR A 350 -5.18 -57.94 43.20
C THR A 350 -5.42 -59.45 43.38
N GLN A 351 -4.44 -60.28 43.02
CA GLN A 351 -4.51 -61.72 43.24
C GLN A 351 -4.46 -62.11 44.73
N ARG A 352 -3.72 -61.36 45.57
CA ARG A 352 -3.74 -61.57 47.03
C ARG A 352 -5.10 -61.22 47.61
N ALA A 353 -5.69 -60.08 47.23
CA ALA A 353 -7.04 -59.71 47.61
C ALA A 353 -8.09 -60.75 47.19
N GLN A 354 -8.01 -61.29 45.97
CA GLN A 354 -8.89 -62.36 45.51
C GLN A 354 -8.74 -63.66 46.32
N ARG A 355 -7.52 -64.06 46.70
CA ARG A 355 -7.31 -65.22 47.58
C ARG A 355 -7.92 -65.01 48.97
N ILE A 356 -7.70 -63.83 49.56
CA ILE A 356 -8.28 -63.46 50.87
C ILE A 356 -9.82 -63.41 50.79
N GLN A 357 -10.40 -62.92 49.70
CA GLN A 357 -11.86 -62.89 49.49
C GLN A 357 -12.46 -64.31 49.47
N ILE A 358 -11.81 -65.26 48.79
CA ILE A 358 -12.24 -66.67 48.75
C ILE A 358 -12.09 -67.32 50.13
N GLU A 359 -11.00 -67.06 50.84
CA GLU A 359 -10.76 -67.61 52.18
C GLU A 359 -11.72 -67.04 53.24
N LEU A 360 -12.08 -65.76 53.13
CA LEU A 360 -13.12 -65.11 53.92
C LEU A 360 -14.49 -65.76 53.67
N GLN A 361 -14.90 -65.92 52.42
CA GLN A 361 -16.17 -66.59 52.06
C GLN A 361 -16.20 -68.05 52.54
N ALA A 362 -15.07 -68.77 52.46
CA ALA A 362 -14.94 -70.11 53.03
C ALA A 362 -15.04 -70.10 54.57
N SER A 363 -14.63 -69.01 55.24
CA SER A 363 -14.80 -68.84 56.68
C SER A 363 -16.24 -68.49 57.08
N GLU A 364 -16.88 -67.59 56.34
CA GLU A 364 -18.30 -67.24 56.49
C GLU A 364 -19.18 -68.49 56.34
N ALA A 365 -18.92 -69.33 55.32
CA ALA A 365 -19.60 -70.61 55.13
C ALA A 365 -19.37 -71.59 56.30
N ARG A 366 -18.16 -71.65 56.88
CA ARG A 366 -17.88 -72.45 58.09
C ARG A 366 -18.63 -71.93 59.31
N VAL A 367 -18.71 -70.61 59.49
CA VAL A 367 -19.44 -69.98 60.61
C VAL A 367 -20.95 -70.22 60.48
N ALA A 368 -21.52 -70.04 59.29
CA ALA A 368 -22.93 -70.35 59.02
C ALA A 368 -23.25 -71.83 59.31
N ALA A 369 -22.42 -72.77 58.85
CA ALA A 369 -22.58 -74.20 59.12
C ALA A 369 -22.35 -74.60 60.59
N LEU A 370 -21.75 -73.74 61.42
CA LEU A 370 -21.67 -73.91 62.87
C LEU A 370 -22.89 -73.31 63.58
N GLN A 371 -23.39 -72.16 63.13
CA GLN A 371 -24.63 -71.55 63.63
C GLN A 371 -25.84 -72.46 63.37
N GLU A 372 -25.94 -73.06 62.19
CA GLU A 372 -27.00 -74.03 61.83
C GLU A 372 -26.96 -75.28 62.73
N LYS A 373 -25.77 -75.77 63.09
CA LYS A 373 -25.60 -76.87 64.05
C LYS A 373 -25.95 -76.49 65.49
N MET A 374 -25.73 -75.23 65.86
CA MET A 374 -26.09 -74.72 67.19
C MET A 374 -27.60 -74.65 67.36
N ILE A 375 -28.33 -74.19 66.34
CA ILE A 375 -29.80 -74.15 66.29
C ILE A 375 -30.43 -75.55 66.43
N CYS A 376 -29.71 -76.61 66.04
CA CYS A 376 -30.18 -77.99 66.10
C CYS A 376 -29.85 -78.73 67.41
N SER A 377 -29.25 -78.06 68.41
CA SER A 377 -28.72 -78.71 69.63
C SER A 377 -29.47 -78.39 70.94
N ASP A 378 -30.37 -77.40 70.95
CA ASP A 378 -31.11 -76.98 72.14
C ASP A 378 -32.46 -77.71 72.30
N SER A 379 -32.41 -78.99 72.69
CA SER A 379 -33.64 -79.77 73.02
C SER A 379 -33.48 -80.78 74.17
N SER A 380 -32.70 -80.48 75.21
CA SER A 380 -32.65 -81.33 76.41
C SER A 380 -32.31 -80.61 77.72
N THR A 381 -33.28 -79.93 78.34
CA THR A 381 -33.39 -79.90 79.81
C THR A 381 -34.82 -79.60 80.25
N GLN A 382 -35.36 -80.37 81.20
CA GLN A 382 -36.53 -79.95 81.99
C GLN A 382 -36.29 -80.18 83.48
N THR A 383 -36.77 -79.21 84.26
CA THR A 383 -36.60 -79.03 85.70
C THR A 383 -37.49 -79.96 86.53
N SER A 384 -36.99 -80.47 87.67
CA SER A 384 -37.83 -80.67 88.87
C SER A 384 -37.04 -80.96 90.16
N LEU A 385 -37.33 -80.16 91.19
CA LEU A 385 -37.34 -80.51 92.63
C LEU A 385 -38.84 -80.48 93.06
N PRO A 386 -39.28 -80.89 94.27
CA PRO A 386 -38.51 -81.17 95.51
C PRO A 386 -39.02 -82.37 96.37
N ALA A 387 -38.46 -82.46 97.59
CA ALA A 387 -39.12 -82.76 98.88
C ALA A 387 -39.40 -84.21 99.39
N GLU A 388 -38.93 -84.40 100.63
CA GLU A 388 -39.53 -85.12 101.76
C GLU A 388 -39.42 -86.66 101.96
N THR A 389 -39.52 -87.02 103.24
CA THR A 389 -39.37 -88.36 103.86
C THR A 389 -40.64 -88.68 104.67
N PRO A 390 -40.88 -89.93 105.14
CA PRO A 390 -40.58 -90.21 106.55
C PRO A 390 -40.42 -91.70 106.99
N ASN A 391 -40.12 -91.89 108.28
CA ASN A 391 -40.40 -93.07 109.15
C ASN A 391 -39.61 -94.39 108.91
N LYS A 392 -38.80 -94.88 109.87
CA LYS A 392 -39.11 -95.57 111.17
C LYS A 392 -39.47 -97.07 110.99
N THR A 393 -39.11 -98.00 111.88
CA THR A 393 -39.77 -98.14 113.22
C THR A 393 -39.05 -99.12 114.17
N GLN A 394 -38.62 -98.63 115.35
CA GLN A 394 -38.44 -99.35 116.65
C GLN A 394 -37.38 -100.49 116.70
N GLN A 395 -37.02 -101.11 117.85
CA GLN A 395 -37.61 -101.11 119.21
C GLN A 395 -36.54 -101.41 120.29
N ALA A 396 -36.75 -101.20 121.61
CA ALA A 396 -36.95 -99.93 122.35
C ALA A 396 -36.72 -100.18 123.87
N GLN A 397 -36.21 -99.19 124.63
CA GLN A 397 -36.20 -99.18 126.11
C GLN A 397 -36.32 -97.73 126.64
N GLY A 398 -36.91 -97.54 127.83
CA GLY A 398 -37.40 -96.24 128.32
C GLY A 398 -36.41 -95.42 129.18
N PRO A 399 -36.41 -94.07 129.10
CA PRO A 399 -35.45 -93.20 129.78
C PRO A 399 -35.97 -92.53 131.08
N SER A 400 -35.11 -91.77 131.74
CA SER A 400 -35.45 -90.82 132.82
C SER A 400 -35.99 -89.48 132.26
N GLU A 401 -36.89 -88.83 132.98
CA GLU A 401 -37.51 -87.54 132.60
C GLU A 401 -36.49 -86.42 132.35
N VAL A 402 -35.40 -86.41 133.12
CA VAL A 402 -34.32 -85.42 132.98
C VAL A 402 -33.63 -85.54 131.62
N ASP A 403 -33.50 -86.76 131.10
CA ASP A 403 -32.85 -87.01 129.81
C ASP A 403 -33.81 -86.78 128.62
N ALA A 404 -35.11 -86.94 128.83
CA ALA A 404 -36.13 -86.44 127.90
C ALA A 404 -36.11 -84.90 127.81
N LEU A 405 -36.00 -84.19 128.93
CA LEU A 405 -35.85 -82.73 128.95
C LEU A 405 -34.53 -82.26 128.32
N ARG A 406 -33.41 -82.98 128.57
CA ARG A 406 -32.14 -82.73 127.84
C ARG A 406 -32.28 -82.96 126.33
N SER A 407 -33.00 -83.99 125.91
CA SER A 407 -33.25 -84.27 124.50
C SER A 407 -34.09 -83.17 123.84
N GLN A 408 -35.12 -82.65 124.52
CA GLN A 408 -35.90 -81.51 124.06
C GLN A 408 -35.06 -80.22 123.99
N MET A 409 -34.23 -79.96 125.01
CA MET A 409 -33.31 -78.82 125.03
C MET A 409 -32.29 -78.89 123.88
N LEU A 410 -31.74 -80.07 123.60
CA LEU A 410 -30.84 -80.31 122.47
C LEU A 410 -31.56 -80.22 121.12
N SER A 411 -32.83 -80.63 121.02
CA SER A 411 -33.65 -80.44 119.82
C SER A 411 -33.85 -78.96 119.53
N LEU A 412 -34.36 -78.20 120.51
CA LEU A 412 -34.58 -76.76 120.41
C LEU A 412 -33.27 -75.99 120.14
N PHE A 413 -32.14 -76.42 120.70
CA PHE A 413 -30.84 -75.83 120.41
C PHE A 413 -30.41 -76.09 118.95
N ASN A 414 -30.59 -77.32 118.44
CA ASN A 414 -30.31 -77.66 117.05
C ASN A 414 -31.28 -76.95 116.08
N GLU A 415 -32.54 -76.80 116.45
CA GLU A 415 -33.56 -76.06 115.68
C GLU A 415 -33.24 -74.57 115.62
N LEU A 416 -32.84 -73.95 116.75
CA LEU A 416 -32.39 -72.57 116.82
C LEU A 416 -31.09 -72.36 116.01
N GLN A 417 -30.12 -73.27 116.13
CA GLN A 417 -28.89 -73.23 115.33
C GLN A 417 -29.19 -73.40 113.84
N GLN A 418 -30.12 -74.28 113.45
CA GLN A 418 -30.53 -74.43 112.06
C GLN A 418 -31.29 -73.19 111.56
N ALA A 419 -32.09 -72.53 112.39
CA ALA A 419 -32.75 -71.27 112.06
C ALA A 419 -31.73 -70.12 111.91
N GLN A 420 -30.70 -70.05 112.76
CA GLN A 420 -29.60 -69.11 112.62
C GLN A 420 -28.82 -69.35 111.33
N ASN A 421 -28.42 -70.59 111.04
CA ASN A 421 -27.73 -70.93 109.79
C ASN A 421 -28.56 -70.51 108.56
N LYS A 422 -29.88 -70.78 108.56
CA LYS A 422 -30.81 -70.35 107.50
C LYS A 422 -30.94 -68.83 107.40
N LEU A 423 -30.84 -68.10 108.51
CA LEU A 423 -30.80 -66.64 108.53
C LEU A 423 -29.48 -66.13 107.94
N ASP A 424 -28.34 -66.71 108.31
CA ASP A 424 -27.02 -66.36 107.79
C ASP A 424 -26.92 -66.64 106.28
N GLU A 425 -27.49 -67.75 105.82
CA GLU A 425 -27.69 -68.11 104.41
C GLU A 425 -28.57 -67.08 103.68
N ALA A 426 -29.72 -66.72 104.26
CA ALA A 426 -30.64 -65.73 103.71
C ALA A 426 -30.04 -64.31 103.66
N GLU A 427 -29.24 -63.93 104.66
CA GLU A 427 -28.49 -62.68 104.65
C GLU A 427 -27.34 -62.70 103.64
N ALA A 428 -26.63 -63.84 103.48
CA ALA A 428 -25.60 -63.99 102.46
C ALA A 428 -26.20 -63.86 101.05
N MET A 429 -27.38 -64.48 100.80
CA MET A 429 -28.14 -64.29 99.58
C MET A 429 -28.61 -62.84 99.41
N LYS A 430 -29.10 -62.17 100.47
CA LYS A 430 -29.48 -60.75 100.43
C LYS A 430 -28.31 -59.84 100.08
N ARG A 431 -27.13 -60.08 100.67
CA ARG A 431 -25.87 -59.36 100.38
C ARG A 431 -25.50 -59.54 98.91
N GLY A 432 -25.35 -60.78 98.44
CA GLY A 432 -25.02 -61.08 97.04
C GLY A 432 -26.05 -60.56 96.03
N LEU A 433 -27.34 -60.47 96.39
CA LEU A 433 -28.36 -59.82 95.56
C LEU A 433 -28.24 -58.29 95.55
N HIS A 434 -27.89 -57.65 96.68
CA HIS A 434 -27.59 -56.21 96.71
C HIS A 434 -26.34 -55.87 95.90
N ASP A 435 -25.28 -56.66 96.04
CA ASP A 435 -24.03 -56.47 95.30
C ASP A 435 -24.29 -56.60 93.79
N ARG A 436 -25.05 -57.62 93.35
CA ARG A 436 -25.48 -57.76 91.95
C ARG A 436 -26.42 -56.66 91.45
N CYS A 437 -27.29 -56.12 92.29
CA CYS A 437 -28.10 -54.95 91.91
C CYS A 437 -27.20 -53.73 91.66
N ARG A 438 -26.22 -53.52 92.53
CA ARG A 438 -25.25 -52.42 92.42
C ARG A 438 -24.32 -52.57 91.21
N GLU A 439 -23.90 -53.79 90.89
CA GLU A 439 -23.17 -54.11 89.64
C GLU A 439 -24.01 -53.71 88.42
N VAL A 440 -25.27 -54.13 88.36
CA VAL A 440 -26.17 -53.78 87.24
C VAL A 440 -26.47 -52.28 87.16
N GLU A 441 -26.61 -51.59 88.30
CA GLU A 441 -26.72 -50.12 88.33
C GLU A 441 -25.47 -49.43 87.77
N GLN A 442 -24.28 -49.94 88.09
CA GLN A 442 -23.00 -49.43 87.58
C GLN A 442 -22.81 -49.74 86.08
N ASP A 443 -23.23 -50.92 85.62
CA ASP A 443 -23.28 -51.28 84.20
C ASP A 443 -24.24 -50.36 83.42
N ILE A 444 -25.42 -50.05 83.96
CA ILE A 444 -26.37 -49.11 83.34
C ILE A 444 -25.74 -47.72 83.20
N VAL A 445 -25.08 -47.20 84.23
CA VAL A 445 -24.42 -45.87 84.18
C VAL A 445 -23.27 -45.85 83.17
N THR A 446 -22.45 -46.91 83.11
CA THR A 446 -21.32 -46.97 82.15
C THR A 446 -21.80 -47.15 80.71
N LEU A 447 -22.82 -47.96 80.46
CA LEU A 447 -23.46 -48.10 79.14
C LEU A 447 -24.14 -46.81 78.68
N GLN A 448 -24.75 -46.04 79.59
CA GLN A 448 -25.30 -44.72 79.29
C GLN A 448 -24.19 -43.73 78.88
N ALA A 449 -23.06 -43.71 79.58
CA ALA A 449 -21.91 -42.87 79.21
C ALA A 449 -21.35 -43.25 77.83
N GLN A 450 -21.15 -44.54 77.55
CA GLN A 450 -20.70 -45.04 76.25
C GLN A 450 -21.67 -44.73 75.12
N LEU A 451 -22.99 -44.71 75.38
CA LEU A 451 -23.99 -44.32 74.37
C LEU A 451 -23.87 -42.84 74.00
N VAL A 452 -23.65 -41.96 74.98
CA VAL A 452 -23.45 -40.52 74.74
C VAL A 452 -22.13 -40.26 74.00
N GLU A 453 -21.05 -40.94 74.39
CA GLU A 453 -19.76 -40.87 73.69
C GLU A 453 -19.89 -41.33 72.22
N LYS A 454 -20.58 -42.46 71.98
CA LYS A 454 -20.87 -42.95 70.63
C LYS A 454 -21.69 -41.95 69.81
N GLN A 455 -22.68 -41.29 70.41
CA GLN A 455 -23.46 -40.25 69.72
C GLN A 455 -22.60 -39.04 69.36
N ALA A 456 -21.73 -38.57 70.27
CA ALA A 456 -20.80 -37.49 69.99
C ALA A 456 -19.85 -37.85 68.82
N VAL A 457 -19.21 -39.03 68.89
CA VAL A 457 -18.34 -39.56 67.83
C VAL A 457 -19.08 -39.71 66.50
N GLN A 458 -20.37 -40.11 66.51
CA GLN A 458 -21.17 -40.18 65.30
C GLN A 458 -21.41 -38.78 64.69
N THR A 459 -21.82 -37.79 65.49
CA THR A 459 -22.04 -36.42 64.98
C THR A 459 -20.75 -35.78 64.44
N GLU A 460 -19.60 -36.08 65.05
CA GLU A 460 -18.30 -35.61 64.56
C GLU A 460 -17.87 -36.33 63.26
N ASN A 461 -18.18 -37.62 63.11
CA ASN A 461 -17.99 -38.33 61.84
C ASN A 461 -18.89 -37.77 60.73
N GLU A 462 -20.15 -37.43 61.03
CA GLU A 462 -21.06 -36.80 60.07
C GLU A 462 -20.56 -35.40 59.67
N ARG A 463 -20.04 -34.60 60.63
CA ARG A 463 -19.41 -33.30 60.37
C ARG A 463 -18.15 -33.42 59.51
N LEU A 464 -17.25 -34.35 59.84
CA LEU A 464 -16.01 -34.60 59.09
C LEU A 464 -16.30 -35.13 57.69
N ARG A 465 -17.32 -35.98 57.53
CA ARG A 465 -17.78 -36.48 56.24
C ARG A 465 -18.25 -35.34 55.33
N LEU A 466 -19.10 -34.43 55.83
CA LEU A 466 -19.53 -33.25 55.07
C LEU A 466 -18.35 -32.33 54.71
N GLN A 467 -17.36 -32.20 55.60
CA GLN A 467 -16.12 -31.45 55.32
C GLN A 467 -15.30 -32.10 54.19
N VAL A 468 -15.17 -33.44 54.17
CA VAL A 468 -14.50 -34.18 53.09
C VAL A 468 -15.28 -34.09 51.77
N GLU A 469 -16.61 -34.24 51.80
CA GLU A 469 -17.47 -34.12 50.62
C GLU A 469 -17.40 -32.70 50.03
N SER A 470 -17.35 -31.66 50.87
CA SER A 470 -17.14 -30.26 50.44
C SER A 470 -15.76 -30.03 49.81
N LEU A 471 -14.68 -30.51 50.43
CA LEU A 471 -13.32 -30.38 49.90
C LEU A 471 -13.14 -31.17 48.58
N HIS A 472 -13.79 -32.33 48.47
CA HIS A 472 -13.82 -33.11 47.24
C HIS A 472 -14.56 -32.38 46.11
N ALA A 473 -15.70 -31.74 46.41
CA ALA A 473 -16.43 -30.92 45.45
C ALA A 473 -15.62 -29.69 44.99
N GLN A 474 -14.90 -29.02 45.89
CA GLN A 474 -13.98 -27.93 45.55
C GLN A 474 -12.85 -28.43 44.63
N SER A 475 -12.19 -29.54 45.00
CA SER A 475 -11.11 -30.12 44.19
C SER A 475 -11.57 -30.52 42.79
N GLN A 476 -12.77 -31.08 42.64
CA GLN A 476 -13.38 -31.34 41.32
C GLN A 476 -13.63 -30.06 40.50
N LEU A 477 -14.01 -28.95 41.15
CA LEU A 477 -14.24 -27.67 40.48
C LEU A 477 -12.93 -27.04 40.01
N GLU A 478 -11.90 -27.05 40.86
CA GLU A 478 -10.54 -26.60 40.52
C GLU A 478 -9.94 -27.46 39.39
N GLN A 479 -10.15 -28.78 39.42
CA GLN A 479 -9.75 -29.68 38.34
C GLN A 479 -10.42 -29.29 37.01
N LYS A 480 -11.75 -29.07 37.01
CA LYS A 480 -12.50 -28.64 35.81
C LYS A 480 -11.97 -27.30 35.27
N LYS A 481 -11.79 -26.30 36.14
CA LYS A 481 -11.22 -24.99 35.78
C LYS A 481 -9.83 -25.12 35.15
N SER A 482 -8.94 -25.93 35.74
CA SER A 482 -7.61 -26.18 35.17
C SER A 482 -7.65 -26.89 33.80
N MET A 483 -8.69 -27.68 33.53
CA MET A 483 -8.92 -28.35 32.25
C MET A 483 -9.56 -27.43 31.20
N GLU A 484 -10.20 -26.34 31.62
CA GLU A 484 -10.69 -25.27 30.75
C GLU A 484 -9.54 -24.33 30.38
N GLU A 485 -8.77 -23.86 31.36
CA GLU A 485 -7.55 -23.06 31.16
C GLU A 485 -6.53 -23.75 30.22
N ARG A 486 -6.39 -25.09 30.31
CA ARG A 486 -5.57 -25.87 29.37
C ARG A 486 -6.10 -25.89 27.94
N LYS A 487 -7.44 -25.91 27.74
CA LYS A 487 -8.04 -25.84 26.39
C LYS A 487 -7.87 -24.44 25.80
N ASP A 488 -8.02 -23.41 26.61
CA ASP A 488 -7.87 -22.02 26.16
C ASP A 488 -6.40 -21.72 25.81
N LEU A 489 -5.45 -22.24 26.59
CA LEU A 489 -4.03 -22.21 26.25
C LEU A 489 -3.69 -23.01 24.97
N CYS A 490 -4.42 -24.10 24.68
CA CYS A 490 -4.25 -24.86 23.44
C CYS A 490 -4.75 -24.07 22.23
N GLN A 491 -5.99 -23.55 22.29
CA GLN A 491 -6.57 -22.66 21.28
C GLN A 491 -5.71 -21.42 21.02
N LEU A 492 -5.15 -20.80 22.07
CA LEU A 492 -4.26 -19.64 21.93
C LEU A 492 -2.94 -20.00 21.23
N LYS A 493 -2.38 -21.19 21.49
CA LYS A 493 -1.20 -21.70 20.78
C LYS A 493 -1.51 -21.99 19.31
N GLU A 494 -2.62 -22.66 19.03
CA GLU A 494 -3.10 -22.92 17.66
C GLU A 494 -3.31 -21.62 16.88
N ALA A 495 -3.93 -20.61 17.49
CA ALA A 495 -4.12 -19.29 16.90
C ALA A 495 -2.79 -18.54 16.66
N TYR A 496 -1.83 -18.64 17.58
CA TYR A 496 -0.49 -18.05 17.42
C TYR A 496 0.31 -18.74 16.31
N THR A 497 0.32 -20.08 16.27
CA THR A 497 0.97 -20.86 15.21
C THR A 497 0.37 -20.50 13.85
N LYS A 498 -0.96 -20.45 13.73
CA LYS A 498 -1.60 -20.03 12.48
C LYS A 498 -1.24 -18.59 12.09
N LEU A 499 -1.24 -17.64 13.04
CA LEU A 499 -0.87 -16.26 12.73
C LEU A 499 0.58 -16.13 12.24
N PHE A 500 1.48 -16.99 12.73
CA PHE A 500 2.86 -17.07 12.27
C PHE A 500 2.97 -17.68 10.86
N GLU A 501 2.17 -18.71 10.56
CA GLU A 501 2.05 -19.30 9.21
C GLU A 501 1.47 -18.28 8.20
N ASP A 502 0.36 -17.63 8.54
CA ASP A 502 -0.27 -16.56 7.73
C ASP A 502 0.72 -15.40 7.48
N TYR A 503 1.55 -15.04 8.47
CA TYR A 503 2.57 -13.99 8.35
C TYR A 503 3.72 -14.37 7.41
N GLU A 504 4.32 -15.57 7.57
CA GLU A 504 5.39 -16.03 6.67
C GLU A 504 4.86 -16.26 5.23
N GLU A 505 3.60 -16.66 5.06
CA GLU A 505 2.95 -16.67 3.74
C GLU A 505 2.83 -15.28 3.11
N VAL A 506 2.35 -14.27 3.85
CA VAL A 506 2.26 -12.88 3.34
C VAL A 506 3.65 -12.35 2.98
N LYS A 507 4.60 -12.46 3.90
CA LYS A 507 6.01 -12.06 3.72
C LYS A 507 6.67 -12.73 2.51
N LYS A 508 6.38 -14.02 2.28
CA LYS A 508 6.84 -14.73 1.08
C LYS A 508 6.21 -14.14 -0.19
N ARG A 509 4.89 -13.97 -0.23
CA ARG A 509 4.17 -13.38 -1.38
C ARG A 509 4.66 -11.96 -1.68
N GLU A 510 4.93 -11.15 -0.66
CA GLU A 510 5.56 -9.83 -0.81
C GLU A 510 6.96 -9.94 -1.43
N SER A 511 7.80 -10.88 -0.96
CA SER A 511 9.14 -11.10 -1.52
C SER A 511 9.15 -11.61 -2.97
N GLU A 512 8.05 -12.20 -3.44
CA GLU A 512 7.89 -12.68 -4.83
C GLU A 512 7.26 -11.59 -5.72
N VAL A 513 6.23 -10.88 -5.23
CA VAL A 513 5.46 -9.89 -6.02
C VAL A 513 6.14 -8.54 -6.10
N VAL A 514 6.77 -8.05 -5.04
CA VAL A 514 7.38 -6.70 -5.02
C VAL A 514 8.54 -6.58 -6.02
N PRO A 515 9.48 -7.54 -6.15
CA PRO A 515 10.54 -7.46 -7.16
C PRO A 515 9.99 -7.45 -8.59
N ALA A 516 9.00 -8.30 -8.90
CA ALA A 516 8.38 -8.34 -10.23
C ALA A 516 7.68 -7.01 -10.57
N MET A 517 6.93 -6.43 -9.62
CA MET A 517 6.29 -5.13 -9.80
C MET A 517 7.31 -3.99 -9.97
N VAL A 518 8.47 -4.07 -9.30
CA VAL A 518 9.57 -3.10 -9.47
C VAL A 518 10.23 -3.27 -10.83
N GLU A 519 10.40 -4.49 -11.34
CA GLU A 519 10.93 -4.77 -12.68
C GLU A 519 9.98 -4.25 -13.78
N ASP A 520 8.68 -4.54 -13.69
CA ASP A 520 7.66 -3.99 -14.60
C ASP A 520 7.66 -2.46 -14.64
N LEU A 521 7.73 -1.81 -13.47
CA LEU A 521 7.81 -0.34 -13.37
C LEU A 521 9.12 0.21 -13.94
N GLN A 522 10.24 -0.50 -13.76
CA GLN A 522 11.54 -0.11 -14.32
C GLN A 522 11.56 -0.27 -15.84
N ILE A 523 10.93 -1.31 -16.40
CA ILE A 523 10.73 -1.48 -17.85
C ILE A 523 9.94 -0.29 -18.40
N GLN A 524 8.74 -0.04 -17.85
CA GLN A 524 7.87 1.08 -18.27
C GLN A 524 8.56 2.44 -18.18
N LEU A 525 9.39 2.66 -17.15
CA LEU A 525 10.20 3.87 -17.02
C LEU A 525 11.21 4.00 -18.18
N THR A 526 11.99 2.95 -18.49
CA THR A 526 12.95 3.02 -19.61
C THR A 526 12.28 3.14 -20.98
N GLU A 527 11.07 2.62 -21.16
CA GLU A 527 10.28 2.81 -22.37
C GLU A 527 9.77 4.24 -22.51
N ALA A 528 9.29 4.84 -21.41
CA ALA A 528 8.91 6.25 -21.38
C ALA A 528 10.11 7.18 -21.63
N GLU A 529 11.28 6.88 -21.08
CA GLU A 529 12.53 7.61 -21.32
C GLU A 529 12.96 7.55 -22.79
N LYS A 530 12.93 6.36 -23.43
CA LYS A 530 13.20 6.20 -24.86
C LYS A 530 12.19 6.97 -25.73
N ALA A 531 10.91 6.92 -25.38
CA ALA A 531 9.85 7.64 -26.09
C ALA A 531 9.95 9.16 -25.93
N LEU A 532 10.47 9.65 -24.80
CA LEU A 532 10.79 11.07 -24.60
C LEU A 532 12.03 11.49 -25.40
N ALA A 533 13.07 10.65 -25.44
CA ALA A 533 14.28 10.92 -26.23
C ALA A 533 13.98 11.01 -27.73
N SER A 534 13.23 10.07 -28.29
CA SER A 534 12.82 10.09 -29.71
C SER A 534 11.90 11.29 -30.04
N LYS A 535 11.04 11.71 -29.11
CA LYS A 535 10.26 12.95 -29.27
C LYS A 535 11.12 14.21 -29.20
N GLN A 536 12.18 14.22 -28.40
CA GLN A 536 13.11 15.34 -28.33
C GLN A 536 13.94 15.45 -29.61
N GLU A 537 14.44 14.32 -30.13
CA GLU A 537 15.10 14.22 -31.43
C GLU A 537 14.22 14.80 -32.55
N HIS A 538 12.96 14.36 -32.67
CA HIS A 538 12.03 14.89 -33.68
C HIS A 538 11.67 16.38 -33.48
N ILE A 539 11.64 16.87 -32.24
CA ILE A 539 11.49 18.30 -31.94
C ILE A 539 12.70 19.11 -32.44
N ASP A 540 13.91 18.54 -32.39
CA ASP A 540 15.13 19.19 -32.86
C ASP A 540 15.30 19.10 -34.38
N GLU A 541 14.83 18.01 -35.02
CA GLU A 541 14.62 17.94 -36.49
C GLU A 541 13.71 19.07 -36.97
N MET A 542 12.50 19.19 -36.39
CA MET A 542 11.52 20.23 -36.79
C MET A 542 12.07 21.65 -36.59
N LYS A 543 12.88 21.91 -35.56
CA LYS A 543 13.55 23.22 -35.40
C LYS A 543 14.55 23.49 -36.53
N GLN A 544 15.32 22.48 -36.95
CA GLN A 544 16.26 22.60 -38.05
C GLN A 544 15.53 22.85 -39.39
N GLU A 545 14.40 22.17 -39.62
CA GLU A 545 13.55 22.44 -40.78
C GLU A 545 12.98 23.85 -40.77
N ILE A 546 12.43 24.31 -39.64
CA ILE A 546 11.90 25.67 -39.47
C ILE A 546 12.98 26.71 -39.78
N PHE A 547 14.17 26.59 -39.19
CA PHE A 547 15.28 27.52 -39.43
C PHE A 547 15.74 27.55 -40.90
N GLN A 548 15.76 26.39 -41.56
CA GLN A 548 16.06 26.31 -42.99
C GLN A 548 14.95 26.94 -43.85
N LYS A 549 13.67 26.83 -43.45
CA LYS A 549 12.54 27.47 -44.14
C LYS A 549 12.47 28.98 -43.89
N GLU A 550 12.83 29.46 -42.71
CA GLU A 550 12.99 30.90 -42.41
C GLU A 550 14.02 31.53 -43.37
N LYS A 551 15.19 30.89 -43.52
CA LYS A 551 16.22 31.31 -44.47
C LYS A 551 15.76 31.26 -45.94
N GLU A 552 14.93 30.31 -46.32
CA GLU A 552 14.34 30.28 -47.68
C GLU A 552 13.34 31.44 -47.88
N LEU A 553 12.52 31.75 -46.89
CA LEU A 553 11.58 32.89 -46.90
C LEU A 553 12.30 34.24 -47.01
N GLU A 554 13.46 34.40 -46.36
CA GLU A 554 14.32 35.58 -46.54
C GLU A 554 14.65 35.82 -48.02
N THR A 555 15.01 34.77 -48.78
CA THR A 555 15.33 34.91 -50.22
C THR A 555 14.12 35.32 -51.05
N ILE A 556 12.93 34.83 -50.72
CA ILE A 556 11.68 35.21 -51.40
C ILE A 556 11.38 36.69 -51.21
N SER A 557 11.63 37.24 -50.01
CA SER A 557 11.46 38.69 -49.76
C SER A 557 12.38 39.56 -50.62
N VAL A 558 13.61 39.10 -50.89
CA VAL A 558 14.57 39.78 -51.77
C VAL A 558 14.11 39.73 -53.23
N PHE A 559 13.64 38.57 -53.71
CA PHE A 559 13.11 38.44 -55.07
C PHE A 559 11.83 39.26 -55.29
N GLN A 560 10.97 39.37 -54.28
CA GLN A 560 9.79 40.24 -54.33
C GLN A 560 10.21 41.71 -54.47
N ALA A 561 11.13 42.21 -53.61
CA ALA A 561 11.63 43.57 -53.70
C ALA A 561 12.32 43.85 -55.06
N GLN A 562 13.05 42.89 -55.61
CA GLN A 562 13.64 42.99 -56.95
C GLN A 562 12.58 43.11 -58.05
N ALA A 563 11.50 42.33 -57.99
CA ALA A 563 10.39 42.41 -58.93
C ALA A 563 9.63 43.73 -58.83
N GLU A 564 9.43 44.25 -57.61
CA GLU A 564 8.82 45.56 -57.36
C GLU A 564 9.65 46.69 -57.98
N VAL A 565 10.97 46.71 -57.75
CA VAL A 565 11.90 47.68 -58.37
C VAL A 565 11.86 47.60 -59.90
N TYR A 566 12.03 46.42 -60.49
CA TYR A 566 11.98 46.27 -61.96
C TYR A 566 10.61 46.68 -62.55
N SER A 567 9.50 46.47 -61.83
CA SER A 567 8.19 46.95 -62.27
C SER A 567 8.11 48.48 -62.25
N SER A 568 8.63 49.12 -61.19
CA SER A 568 8.71 50.58 -61.06
C SER A 568 9.56 51.20 -62.18
N ASP A 569 10.75 50.66 -62.41
CA ASP A 569 11.67 51.12 -63.45
C ASP A 569 11.05 50.97 -64.86
N PHE A 570 10.32 49.88 -65.12
CA PHE A 570 9.60 49.65 -66.38
C PHE A 570 8.43 50.62 -66.61
N TYR A 571 7.73 51.03 -65.55
CA TYR A 571 6.70 52.08 -65.65
C TYR A 571 7.31 53.47 -65.81
N ALA A 572 8.41 53.77 -65.10
CA ALA A 572 9.13 55.04 -65.23
C ALA A 572 9.72 55.22 -66.64
N GLU A 573 10.38 54.19 -67.18
CA GLU A 573 10.94 54.20 -68.53
C GLU A 573 9.86 54.29 -69.61
N ARG A 574 8.68 53.66 -69.40
CA ARG A 574 7.52 53.85 -70.28
C ARG A 574 7.03 55.29 -70.26
N ALA A 575 6.78 55.86 -69.08
CA ALA A 575 6.29 57.24 -68.96
C ALA A 575 7.30 58.26 -69.55
N ALA A 576 8.61 58.01 -69.40
CA ALA A 576 9.65 58.80 -70.03
C ALA A 576 9.60 58.71 -71.57
N ARG A 577 9.44 57.50 -72.13
CA ARG A 577 9.32 57.29 -73.59
C ARG A 577 8.03 57.87 -74.17
N GLU A 578 6.91 57.74 -73.46
CA GLU A 578 5.62 58.32 -73.84
C GLU A 578 5.73 59.85 -73.88
N LYS A 579 6.30 60.48 -72.85
CA LYS A 579 6.58 61.92 -72.83
C LYS A 579 7.54 62.37 -73.95
N ILE A 580 8.59 61.60 -74.23
CA ILE A 580 9.51 61.89 -75.36
C ILE A 580 8.76 61.80 -76.70
N HIS A 581 7.83 60.85 -76.84
CA HIS A 581 6.94 60.78 -78.01
C HIS A 581 6.00 61.99 -78.09
N GLU A 582 5.35 62.39 -77.00
CA GLU A 582 4.49 63.60 -76.96
C GLU A 582 5.26 64.87 -77.36
N GLU A 583 6.46 65.07 -76.81
CA GLU A 583 7.32 66.21 -77.14
C GLU A 583 7.80 66.16 -78.61
N LYS A 584 8.11 64.97 -79.13
CA LYS A 584 8.47 64.75 -80.54
C LYS A 584 7.31 65.06 -81.50
N GLU A 585 6.11 64.55 -81.25
CA GLU A 585 4.95 64.80 -82.12
C GLU A 585 4.55 66.28 -82.08
N ARG A 586 4.63 66.93 -80.90
CA ARG A 586 4.46 68.39 -80.79
C ARG A 586 5.47 69.14 -81.68
N LEU A 587 6.76 68.83 -81.57
CA LEU A 587 7.80 69.47 -82.39
C LEU A 587 7.63 69.19 -83.88
N ALA A 588 7.11 68.01 -84.27
CA ALA A 588 6.78 67.71 -85.65
C ALA A 588 5.66 68.62 -86.18
N THR A 589 4.58 68.84 -85.41
CA THR A 589 3.51 69.76 -85.81
C THR A 589 3.96 71.22 -85.93
N GLU A 590 4.82 71.70 -85.02
CA GLU A 590 5.40 73.04 -85.06
C GLU A 590 6.32 73.23 -86.28
N LEU A 591 7.12 72.21 -86.59
CA LEU A 591 8.01 72.18 -87.75
C LEU A 591 7.23 72.12 -89.07
N ASP A 592 6.12 71.37 -89.16
CA ASP A 592 5.27 71.32 -90.35
C ASP A 592 4.44 72.60 -90.55
N PHE A 593 3.99 73.25 -89.47
CA PHE A 593 3.41 74.60 -89.53
C PHE A 593 4.44 75.62 -90.05
N THR A 594 5.69 75.54 -89.57
CA THR A 594 6.80 76.39 -90.04
C THR A 594 7.13 76.14 -91.51
N LYS A 595 7.13 74.87 -91.97
CA LYS A 595 7.25 74.54 -93.41
C LYS A 595 6.10 75.12 -94.23
N GLN A 596 4.87 75.14 -93.70
CA GLN A 596 3.72 75.70 -94.40
C GLN A 596 3.85 77.21 -94.57
N ILE A 597 4.28 77.95 -93.54
CA ILE A 597 4.58 79.39 -93.65
C ILE A 597 5.72 79.64 -94.64
N ASN A 598 6.82 78.89 -94.56
CA ASN A 598 7.93 79.03 -95.50
C ASN A 598 7.51 78.75 -96.95
N ARG A 599 6.62 77.77 -97.17
CA ARG A 599 6.04 77.51 -98.49
C ARG A 599 5.14 78.67 -98.95
N GLN A 600 4.30 79.22 -98.08
CA GLN A 600 3.46 80.38 -98.41
C GLN A 600 4.30 81.61 -98.76
N LEU A 601 5.37 81.90 -98.01
CA LEU A 601 6.29 83.00 -98.32
C LEU A 601 7.08 82.78 -99.61
N GLN A 602 7.45 81.54 -99.93
CA GLN A 602 8.05 81.17 -101.22
C GLN A 602 7.04 81.36 -102.36
N GLU A 603 5.80 80.88 -102.20
CA GLU A 603 4.70 81.08 -103.17
C GLU A 603 4.39 82.56 -103.37
N GLU A 604 4.40 83.38 -102.31
CA GLU A 604 4.27 84.85 -102.39
C GLU A 604 5.44 85.48 -103.15
N MET A 605 6.69 85.14 -102.81
CA MET A 605 7.89 85.65 -103.48
C MET A 605 7.91 85.26 -104.97
N ASP A 606 7.58 84.01 -105.30
CA ASP A 606 7.49 83.55 -106.68
C ASP A 606 6.30 84.18 -107.42
N SER A 607 5.18 84.46 -106.73
CA SER A 607 4.07 85.22 -107.32
C SER A 607 4.47 86.67 -107.62
N LEU A 608 5.24 87.33 -106.75
CA LEU A 608 5.76 88.68 -106.95
C LEU A 608 6.81 88.70 -108.08
N ASN A 609 7.67 87.68 -108.15
CA ASN A 609 8.65 87.50 -109.21
C ASN A 609 7.95 87.26 -110.57
N MET A 610 6.96 86.37 -110.62
CA MET A 610 6.13 86.12 -111.80
C MET A 610 5.25 87.30 -112.19
N HIS A 611 4.79 88.11 -111.22
CA HIS A 611 4.05 89.35 -111.49
C HIS A 611 4.98 90.45 -112.02
N SER A 612 6.19 90.57 -111.48
CA SER A 612 7.25 91.46 -111.99
C SER A 612 7.64 91.08 -113.42
N LEU A 613 7.92 89.80 -113.69
CA LEU A 613 8.12 89.26 -115.03
C LEU A 613 6.92 89.55 -115.95
N ASN A 614 5.69 89.36 -115.48
CA ASN A 614 4.49 89.71 -116.25
C ASN A 614 4.37 91.22 -116.53
N GLN A 615 4.79 92.11 -115.63
CA GLN A 615 4.80 93.56 -115.88
C GLN A 615 5.89 93.96 -116.88
N LEU A 616 7.07 93.35 -116.80
CA LEU A 616 8.15 93.51 -117.78
C LEU A 616 7.69 93.01 -119.17
N GLN A 617 7.06 91.83 -119.22
CA GLN A 617 6.58 91.20 -120.45
C GLN A 617 5.35 91.91 -121.03
N LYS A 618 4.46 92.50 -120.22
CA LYS A 618 3.34 93.33 -120.69
C LYS A 618 3.77 94.66 -121.32
N ARG A 619 5.06 95.04 -121.24
CA ARG A 619 5.64 96.13 -122.03
C ARG A 619 6.14 95.68 -123.42
N HIS A 620 6.17 94.38 -123.73
CA HIS A 620 6.59 93.82 -125.02
C HIS A 620 5.77 92.59 -125.45
N VAL A 621 4.78 92.80 -126.32
CA VAL A 621 3.98 91.73 -126.98
C VAL A 621 4.62 91.39 -128.35
N PRO A 622 4.70 90.11 -128.77
CA PRO A 622 6.01 89.58 -129.18
C PRO A 622 6.19 89.22 -130.66
N SER A 623 7.44 88.91 -131.04
CA SER A 623 7.80 88.25 -132.31
C SER A 623 8.31 86.81 -132.07
N ARG A 624 8.47 86.02 -133.14
CA ARG A 624 8.24 84.55 -133.15
C ARG A 624 9.39 83.76 -133.80
N GLY A 625 9.69 82.55 -133.29
CA GLY A 625 10.54 81.54 -133.95
C GLY A 625 10.88 80.38 -132.98
N ASN A 626 10.28 79.19 -133.06
CA ASN A 626 10.51 78.03 -133.97
C ASN A 626 11.82 77.23 -133.71
N PRO A 627 11.87 75.89 -133.96
CA PRO A 627 12.34 74.97 -132.92
C PRO A 627 13.32 73.84 -133.40
N HIS A 628 13.57 72.88 -132.51
CA HIS A 628 14.23 71.57 -132.70
C HIS A 628 15.75 71.54 -132.94
N GLY A 629 16.45 70.64 -132.21
CA GLY A 629 17.68 70.00 -132.72
C GLY A 629 18.90 69.89 -131.78
N GLY A 630 18.97 68.80 -130.99
CA GLY A 630 20.17 67.94 -130.89
C GLY A 630 21.49 68.41 -130.23
N VAL A 631 21.82 67.75 -129.11
CA VAL A 631 23.15 67.20 -128.75
C VAL A 631 24.40 68.13 -128.66
N GLY A 632 24.91 68.29 -127.43
CA GLY A 632 26.34 68.12 -127.10
C GLY A 632 27.29 69.32 -127.28
N GLY A 633 27.87 69.78 -126.18
CA GLY A 633 28.96 70.78 -126.19
C GLY A 633 29.42 71.18 -124.79
N ASP A 634 30.63 70.77 -124.42
CA ASP A 634 31.33 71.13 -123.17
C ASP A 634 31.62 72.64 -123.04
N GLY A 635 31.76 73.15 -121.80
CA GLY A 635 32.58 74.34 -121.57
C GLY A 635 32.18 75.30 -120.44
N ARG A 636 32.58 74.98 -119.19
CA ARG A 636 32.92 75.95 -118.11
C ARG A 636 31.76 76.83 -117.54
N GLU A 637 31.81 77.38 -116.33
CA GLU A 637 32.68 77.16 -115.15
C GLU A 637 32.07 77.84 -113.92
N TRP A 638 31.78 77.09 -112.85
CA TRP A 638 31.54 77.64 -111.51
C TRP A 638 32.17 76.74 -110.46
N GLN A 639 33.36 77.13 -110.01
CA GLN A 639 34.08 76.47 -108.92
C GLN A 639 33.49 76.94 -107.58
N GLN A 640 32.99 76.00 -106.77
CA GLN A 640 32.87 76.17 -105.32
C GLN A 640 33.41 74.90 -104.66
N GLN A 641 34.23 75.05 -103.61
CA GLN A 641 34.97 73.94 -103.01
C GLN A 641 34.05 72.82 -102.50
N VAL A 642 34.11 71.67 -103.17
CA VAL A 642 33.66 70.38 -102.63
C VAL A 642 34.71 69.90 -101.64
N ASN A 643 34.55 70.28 -100.37
CA ASN A 643 35.40 69.80 -99.27
C ASN A 643 34.79 68.53 -98.65
N ILE A 644 34.76 67.44 -99.43
CA ILE A 644 34.46 66.10 -98.91
C ILE A 644 35.54 65.75 -97.87
N PRO A 645 35.18 65.35 -96.64
CA PRO A 645 36.16 64.90 -95.66
C PRO A 645 36.94 63.68 -96.20
N ASP A 646 38.27 63.71 -96.12
CA ASP A 646 39.09 62.55 -96.45
C ASP A 646 38.59 61.30 -95.69
N HIS A 647 38.26 60.23 -96.39
CA HIS A 647 37.85 58.96 -95.79
C HIS A 647 39.08 58.22 -95.23
N VAL A 648 39.53 58.63 -94.04
CA VAL A 648 40.74 58.10 -93.38
C VAL A 648 40.40 57.14 -92.25
N CYS A 649 41.06 55.99 -92.20
CA CYS A 649 40.94 55.07 -91.06
C CYS A 649 41.70 55.61 -89.83
N PRO A 650 41.05 55.81 -88.67
CA PRO A 650 41.69 56.44 -87.50
C PRO A 650 42.75 55.57 -86.79
N LYS A 651 42.82 54.26 -87.07
CA LYS A 651 43.84 53.36 -86.46
C LYS A 651 45.15 53.30 -87.24
N CYS A 652 45.10 53.41 -88.58
CA CYS A 652 46.26 53.22 -89.48
C CYS A 652 46.56 54.42 -90.39
N ASN A 653 45.70 55.44 -90.41
CA ASN A 653 45.80 56.66 -91.20
C ASN A 653 45.88 56.46 -92.74
N ILE A 654 45.38 55.32 -93.25
CA ILE A 654 45.22 55.08 -94.69
C ILE A 654 44.04 55.90 -95.23
N LYS A 655 44.27 56.66 -96.30
CA LYS A 655 43.21 57.32 -97.09
C LYS A 655 42.55 56.31 -98.02
N LEU A 656 41.23 56.28 -98.05
CA LEU A 656 40.42 55.39 -98.89
C LEU A 656 39.52 56.24 -99.82
N PRO A 657 39.14 55.71 -101.01
CA PRO A 657 38.49 56.52 -102.05
C PRO A 657 37.03 56.90 -101.73
N ASP A 658 36.36 56.13 -100.88
CA ASP A 658 34.94 56.26 -100.55
C ASP A 658 34.63 55.72 -99.14
N LEU A 659 33.40 55.94 -98.68
CA LEU A 659 32.94 55.57 -97.34
C LEU A 659 32.75 54.06 -97.16
N ASP A 660 32.35 53.33 -98.20
CA ASP A 660 32.15 51.87 -98.14
C ASP A 660 33.50 51.15 -97.97
N SER A 661 34.50 51.58 -98.73
CA SER A 661 35.90 51.15 -98.60
C SER A 661 36.43 51.41 -97.18
N LEU A 662 36.10 52.57 -96.59
CA LEU A 662 36.45 52.88 -95.21
C LEU A 662 35.71 51.99 -94.20
N GLN A 663 34.42 51.72 -94.41
CA GLN A 663 33.61 50.91 -93.50
C GLN A 663 34.01 49.43 -93.51
N ILE A 664 34.38 48.88 -94.67
CA ILE A 664 34.98 47.53 -94.80
C ILE A 664 36.34 47.52 -94.09
N HIS A 665 37.22 48.46 -94.43
CA HIS A 665 38.57 48.51 -93.87
C HIS A 665 38.59 48.69 -92.34
N ILE A 666 37.69 49.49 -91.77
CA ILE A 666 37.58 49.66 -90.31
C ILE A 666 37.22 48.32 -89.62
N MET A 667 36.43 47.46 -90.27
CA MET A 667 36.05 46.15 -89.74
C MET A 667 37.27 45.23 -89.58
N ASP A 668 38.09 45.13 -90.63
CA ASP A 668 39.33 44.35 -90.61
C ASP A 668 40.42 45.00 -89.74
N CYS A 669 40.46 46.33 -89.71
CA CYS A 669 41.53 47.08 -89.05
C CYS A 669 41.31 47.22 -87.54
N ILE A 670 40.09 47.16 -87.00
CA ILE A 670 39.86 47.30 -85.54
C ILE A 670 40.43 46.13 -84.73
N ILE A 671 40.48 44.93 -85.30
CA ILE A 671 41.11 43.71 -84.73
C ILE A 671 42.61 43.93 -84.47
#